data_AF-A0A067G462-F1
#
_entry.id   AF-A0A067G462-F1
#
_cell.length_a   1.000
_cell.length_b   1.000
_cell.length_c   1.000
_cell.angle_alpha   90.00
_cell.angle_beta   90.00
_cell.angle_gamma   90.00
#
_symmetry.space_group_name_H-M   'P 1'
#
loop_
_entity.id
_entity.type
_entity.pdbx_description
1 polymer ?
#
loop_
_entity_poly.entity_id
_entity_poly.type
_entity_poly.pdbx_seq_one_letter_code
_entity_poly.pdbx_strand_id
1 'polypeptide(L)'
;MILTTLDSAVHWATSSPYGPVHINCPFREPLDNSPKHWMSSCLKGLDIWTSSIEPFTKYIQVQHSHACKSYTYCQMAEVLELVQGVNKGLLLVGAVHNEDEIWAVLHLARHIRWPVVADILSGLRLRKLLASFLETEQNILFLDHLDHALLSESVKDWIQFDVIIQIGSRITSKRISQMIEECFPCTYILVDNHPCRHDPSHSVTHRIQSTIVQFVDFLLKVQVPHRSSKWCSFLRALDMMVASEISFQICADYSLTEPHVAHELSRALTSNSALFVGNSMAIRDLDMYGRNWTTCTHTVADIMLNSEFPHQWIRVAGNRGASGIDGLLSTAIGFAVGCNKHVLCVVGDISFLHDTNGLAILKQRMKRKPILMLVINNHGGAIFSLLPIADRTEPRILDQYFYTTHNISIQNLCLAHGLNHVQVKTKVELEEALSMSQHLGTDRVIEVESCIDANATFHSMLRKFARQSADHTLNVLSQFSVPDTISCSLSICKICRMEYSLYRIQLCAPPTSSYIDHNRSRFCREGFILSLYLEDGSVGYGEVAPLEIHKENLLDAEEQLRFLLHFMTGAKISYFLPLLKGSFSSWIWSTLGIPACEIFPSVRCGLEMAILNAIAVKHGSSFLNILYPLTEIDEEISKRSTSIKICALIDSNKSPVEVASIATTLVEEGFTAIKLKVARRADPIKDAEVIQEVRKKVGHRIELRVDANRNWTYQEALEFGFLIKDCDLQYIEEPVQNEEDIIKYCEESGLPVALDETIDKFQKDPLNMLEKYAHPGIVAIVIKPSVIGGFENAGLIARWAQRHGKMAVVSAAFESGLGLSAYIIFSSYLELQNAYLCKVMNRELCPPVAQGLGTYQWLKEDVTTDPISICHNSCRGFVEASVAKATHILQNLQINNDVICKTSMEEQVLRYQLNVNSKDFCSFIKVQEIGQRIDIQDNILLFLHGFLGTGEEWIPIMKAVSGSARCISIDLPGHGGSKMQNH
;
A
#
# COMPACT_ATOMS: atom_id res chain seq x y z
N MET A 1 -18.60 5.02 60.91
CA MET A 1 -17.94 6.19 60.28
C MET A 1 -16.83 5.76 59.33
N ILE A 2 -15.82 4.97 59.74
CA ILE A 2 -14.72 4.55 58.84
C ILE A 2 -15.24 3.72 57.67
N LEU A 3 -15.94 2.61 57.93
CA LEU A 3 -16.46 1.71 56.88
C LEU A 3 -17.34 2.45 55.86
N THR A 4 -18.30 3.24 56.34
CA THR A 4 -19.19 4.06 55.50
C THR A 4 -18.43 5.12 54.68
N THR A 5 -17.35 5.69 55.22
CA THR A 5 -16.51 6.67 54.50
C THR A 5 -15.70 6.00 53.40
N LEU A 6 -15.13 4.82 53.67
CA LEU A 6 -14.41 4.03 52.68
C LEU A 6 -15.35 3.57 51.56
N ASP A 7 -16.54 3.06 51.90
CA ASP A 7 -17.53 2.66 50.89
C ASP A 7 -17.98 3.85 50.04
N SER A 8 -18.16 5.03 50.65
CA SER A 8 -18.47 6.27 49.92
C SER A 8 -17.34 6.67 48.97
N ALA A 9 -16.10 6.65 49.44
CA ALA A 9 -14.93 6.98 48.64
C ALA A 9 -14.75 6.01 47.47
N VAL A 10 -14.91 4.69 47.70
CA VAL A 10 -14.88 3.68 46.64
C VAL A 10 -16.03 3.90 45.65
N HIS A 11 -17.24 4.16 46.13
CA HIS A 11 -18.39 4.46 45.27
C HIS A 11 -18.12 5.65 44.35
N TRP A 12 -17.68 6.78 44.88
CA TRP A 12 -17.37 7.97 44.07
C TRP A 12 -16.17 7.78 43.14
N ALA A 13 -15.18 6.98 43.52
CA ALA A 13 -14.04 6.67 42.66
C ALA A 13 -14.40 5.77 41.47
N THR A 14 -15.43 4.92 41.62
CA THR A 14 -15.80 3.85 40.68
C THR A 14 -17.15 4.06 39.99
N SER A 15 -17.85 5.16 40.28
CA SER A 15 -19.13 5.52 39.65
C SER A 15 -18.92 6.71 38.72
N SER A 16 -19.73 6.81 37.66
CA SER A 16 -19.64 7.95 36.73
C SER A 16 -20.05 9.26 37.43
N PRO A 17 -19.25 10.35 37.37
CA PRO A 17 -17.94 10.43 36.72
C PRO A 17 -16.83 9.79 37.56
N TYR A 18 -16.06 8.90 36.95
CA TYR A 18 -14.88 8.28 37.60
C TYR A 18 -13.85 9.35 37.95
N GLY A 19 -13.19 9.22 39.11
CA GLY A 19 -12.18 10.20 39.50
C GLY A 19 -11.43 9.86 40.78
N PRO A 20 -10.35 10.60 41.08
CA PRO A 20 -9.60 10.45 42.32
C PRO A 20 -10.44 10.89 43.52
N VAL A 21 -10.28 10.18 44.64
CA VAL A 21 -10.84 10.54 45.95
C VAL A 21 -9.71 10.73 46.95
N HIS A 22 -9.83 11.74 47.81
CA HIS A 22 -8.82 12.04 48.84
C HIS A 22 -9.35 11.65 50.22
N ILE A 23 -8.71 10.66 50.86
CA ILE A 23 -9.02 10.24 52.23
C ILE A 23 -7.86 10.67 53.13
N ASN A 24 -8.10 11.70 53.95
CA ASN A 24 -7.13 12.15 54.93
C ASN A 24 -7.28 11.36 56.25
N CYS A 25 -6.24 10.61 56.63
CA CYS A 25 -6.23 9.75 57.81
C CYS A 25 -5.23 10.27 58.86
N PRO A 26 -5.64 11.16 59.79
CA PRO A 26 -4.75 11.67 60.83
C PRO A 26 -4.47 10.60 61.89
N PHE A 27 -3.20 10.23 62.06
CA PHE A 27 -2.74 9.32 63.11
C PHE A 27 -1.99 10.10 64.19
N ARG A 28 -2.30 9.85 65.46
CA ARG A 28 -1.56 10.43 66.59
C ARG A 28 -0.37 9.54 66.93
N GLU A 29 0.75 10.14 67.29
CA GLU A 29 1.91 9.42 67.81
C GLU A 29 1.55 8.61 69.08
N PRO A 30 2.20 7.45 69.30
CA PRO A 30 3.33 6.93 68.50
C PRO A 30 2.87 6.07 67.31
N LEU A 31 3.60 6.17 66.19
CA LEU A 31 3.32 5.45 64.93
C LEU A 31 4.12 4.14 64.79
N ASP A 32 4.91 3.80 65.81
CA ASP A 32 5.75 2.60 65.80
C ASP A 32 4.90 1.34 66.02
N ASN A 33 5.44 0.21 65.55
CA ASN A 33 4.77 -1.10 65.67
C ASN A 33 4.89 -1.67 67.10
N SER A 34 4.84 -0.84 68.15
CA SER A 34 4.80 -1.31 69.53
C SER A 34 3.38 -1.86 69.79
N PRO A 35 3.22 -3.19 69.95
CA PRO A 35 1.89 -3.80 69.97
C PRO A 35 1.17 -3.39 71.26
N LYS A 36 0.26 -2.41 71.17
CA LYS A 36 -0.77 -2.18 72.18
C LYS A 36 -1.94 -3.10 71.88
N HIS A 37 -2.48 -3.75 72.92
CA HIS A 37 -3.73 -4.50 72.77
C HIS A 37 -4.83 -3.56 72.29
N TRP A 38 -5.24 -3.75 71.04
CA TRP A 38 -6.37 -3.06 70.43
C TRP A 38 -7.63 -3.32 71.26
N MET A 39 -8.39 -2.28 71.61
CA MET A 39 -9.63 -2.45 72.36
C MET A 39 -10.67 -3.14 71.46
N SER A 40 -10.86 -4.46 71.63
CA SER A 40 -11.85 -5.27 70.87
C SER A 40 -13.27 -4.68 70.91
N SER A 41 -13.58 -3.88 71.93
CA SER A 41 -14.83 -3.12 72.05
C SER A 41 -15.17 -2.24 70.83
N CYS A 42 -14.19 -1.75 70.06
CA CYS A 42 -14.47 -0.91 68.90
C CYS A 42 -14.91 -1.69 67.64
N LEU A 43 -14.81 -3.02 67.65
CA LEU A 43 -15.33 -3.90 66.60
C LEU A 43 -16.72 -4.48 66.95
N LYS A 44 -17.23 -4.19 68.16
CA LYS A 44 -18.49 -4.74 68.65
C LYS A 44 -19.65 -4.35 67.73
N GLY A 45 -20.41 -5.35 67.25
CA GLY A 45 -21.55 -5.15 66.35
C GLY A 45 -21.20 -5.18 64.85
N LEU A 46 -19.94 -5.42 64.50
CA LEU A 46 -19.49 -5.62 63.11
C LEU A 46 -19.39 -7.08 62.71
N ASP A 47 -19.74 -8.03 63.58
CA ASP A 47 -19.55 -9.47 63.38
C ASP A 47 -20.16 -9.98 62.06
N ILE A 48 -21.37 -9.48 61.74
CA ILE A 48 -22.08 -9.81 60.50
C ILE A 48 -21.32 -9.29 59.28
N TRP A 49 -20.83 -8.05 59.32
CA TRP A 49 -20.07 -7.46 58.23
C TRP A 49 -18.72 -8.16 58.04
N THR A 50 -18.00 -8.47 59.12
CA THR A 50 -16.72 -9.20 59.06
C THR A 50 -16.85 -10.63 58.50
N SER A 51 -18.05 -11.20 58.57
CA SER A 51 -18.36 -12.50 57.96
C SER A 51 -18.82 -12.41 56.49
N SER A 52 -18.90 -11.20 55.92
CA SER A 52 -19.37 -10.94 54.57
C SER A 52 -18.25 -10.41 53.67
N ILE A 53 -18.42 -10.59 52.35
CA ILE A 53 -17.58 -9.97 51.30
C ILE A 53 -18.19 -8.65 50.78
N GLU A 54 -19.37 -8.28 51.26
CA GLU A 54 -20.13 -7.12 50.80
C GLU A 54 -19.67 -5.83 51.50
N PRO A 55 -19.79 -4.66 50.84
CA PRO A 55 -19.52 -3.39 51.48
C PRO A 55 -20.51 -3.13 52.62
N PHE A 56 -20.10 -2.37 53.62
CA PHE A 56 -20.96 -2.04 54.77
C PHE A 56 -22.14 -1.16 54.32
N THR A 57 -21.91 -0.27 53.35
CA THR A 57 -22.89 0.59 52.70
C THR A 57 -23.03 0.20 51.24
N LYS A 58 -24.23 -0.22 50.83
CA LYS A 58 -24.54 -0.48 49.42
C LYS A 58 -25.20 0.75 48.80
N TYR A 59 -24.58 1.27 47.75
CA TYR A 59 -25.16 2.33 46.92
C TYR A 59 -26.03 1.68 45.85
N ILE A 60 -27.34 1.62 46.09
CA ILE A 60 -28.29 0.98 45.19
C ILE A 60 -28.83 2.02 44.22
N GLN A 61 -28.51 1.87 42.94
CA GLN A 61 -29.07 2.71 41.89
C GLN A 61 -30.47 2.20 41.52
N VAL A 62 -31.50 2.96 41.86
CA VAL A 62 -32.88 2.63 41.48
C VAL A 62 -33.05 2.93 39.99
N GLN A 63 -32.94 1.90 39.15
CA GLN A 63 -33.30 2.03 37.73
C GLN A 63 -34.82 2.20 37.62
N HIS A 64 -35.29 3.32 37.07
CA HIS A 64 -36.72 3.54 36.80
C HIS A 64 -37.21 2.64 35.66
N SER A 65 -37.43 1.36 35.94
CA SER A 65 -37.56 0.30 34.91
C SER A 65 -38.97 0.09 34.33
N HIS A 66 -40.03 0.73 34.85
CA HIS A 66 -41.41 0.42 34.42
C HIS A 66 -42.27 1.58 33.89
N ALA A 67 -42.05 2.84 34.31
CA ALA A 67 -42.78 3.99 33.77
C ALA A 67 -42.00 4.76 32.67
N CYS A 68 -40.68 4.57 32.58
CA CYS A 68 -39.80 5.38 31.73
C CYS A 68 -39.45 4.73 30.37
N LYS A 69 -39.83 3.46 30.13
CA LYS A 69 -39.58 2.82 28.82
C LYS A 69 -40.26 3.57 27.67
N SER A 70 -41.44 4.15 27.91
CA SER A 70 -42.12 5.00 26.93
C SER A 70 -41.40 6.33 26.72
N TYR A 71 -40.98 7.02 27.79
CA TYR A 71 -40.36 8.34 27.70
C TYR A 71 -38.94 8.32 27.11
N THR A 72 -38.07 7.39 27.53
CA THR A 72 -36.73 7.22 26.95
C THR A 72 -36.80 6.76 25.49
N TYR A 73 -37.78 5.90 25.14
CA TYR A 73 -38.03 5.55 23.74
C TYR A 73 -38.50 6.77 22.92
N CYS A 74 -39.35 7.63 23.48
CA CYS A 74 -39.76 8.88 22.84
C CYS A 74 -38.59 9.86 22.61
N GLN A 75 -37.64 10.00 23.54
CA GLN A 75 -36.46 10.86 23.36
C GLN A 75 -35.44 10.28 22.37
N MET A 76 -35.27 8.96 22.37
CA MET A 76 -34.42 8.30 21.39
C MET A 76 -35.09 8.15 20.02
N ALA A 77 -36.41 8.33 19.91
CA ALA A 77 -37.12 8.27 18.63
C ALA A 77 -36.60 9.31 17.64
N GLU A 78 -36.33 10.54 18.10
CA GLU A 78 -35.71 11.59 17.28
C GLU A 78 -34.33 11.16 16.75
N VAL A 79 -33.48 10.62 17.61
CA VAL A 79 -32.15 10.09 17.22
C VAL A 79 -32.29 8.96 16.20
N LEU A 80 -33.26 8.07 16.38
CA LEU A 80 -33.54 6.99 15.45
C LEU A 80 -33.99 7.50 14.09
N GLU A 81 -34.90 8.47 14.05
CA GLU A 81 -35.38 9.09 12.81
C GLU A 81 -34.23 9.75 12.05
N LEU A 82 -33.34 10.48 12.74
CA LEU A 82 -32.15 11.08 12.17
C LEU A 82 -31.20 10.03 11.56
N VAL A 83 -30.97 8.93 12.27
CA VAL A 83 -30.11 7.83 11.78
C VAL A 83 -30.74 7.11 10.58
N GLN A 84 -32.06 6.92 10.57
CA GLN A 84 -32.78 6.26 9.47
C GLN A 84 -32.87 7.13 8.21
N GLY A 85 -32.97 8.46 8.38
CA GLY A 85 -33.11 9.43 7.29
C GLY A 85 -31.80 9.84 6.61
N VAL A 86 -30.64 9.44 7.16
CA VAL A 86 -29.34 9.91 6.69
C VAL A 86 -29.03 9.48 5.25
N ASN A 87 -28.31 10.31 4.52
CA ASN A 87 -27.63 9.91 3.28
C ASN A 87 -26.12 9.80 3.47
N LYS A 88 -25.51 10.79 4.12
CA LYS A 88 -24.06 10.89 4.38
C LYS A 88 -23.78 10.92 5.88
N GLY A 89 -23.75 9.75 6.50
CA GLY A 89 -23.42 9.60 7.91
C GLY A 89 -21.92 9.39 8.15
N LEU A 90 -21.42 9.74 9.33
CA LEU A 90 -20.07 9.43 9.81
C LEU A 90 -20.13 8.83 11.22
N LEU A 91 -19.43 7.71 11.42
CA LEU A 91 -19.18 7.16 12.76
C LEU A 91 -17.74 7.49 13.18
N LEU A 92 -17.59 8.32 14.21
CA LEU A 92 -16.31 8.66 14.80
C LEU A 92 -16.13 7.88 16.10
N VAL A 93 -15.01 7.18 16.26
CA VAL A 93 -14.73 6.36 17.44
C VAL A 93 -13.53 6.95 18.17
N GLY A 94 -13.79 7.60 19.31
CA GLY A 94 -12.79 8.12 20.24
C GLY A 94 -12.24 7.05 21.17
N ALA A 95 -11.92 7.42 22.41
CA ALA A 95 -11.36 6.49 23.38
C ALA A 95 -12.36 5.39 23.80
N VAL A 96 -11.89 4.13 23.76
CA VAL A 96 -12.64 2.93 24.18
C VAL A 96 -11.80 2.15 25.19
N HIS A 97 -12.42 1.57 26.24
CA HIS A 97 -11.68 1.12 27.42
C HIS A 97 -11.65 -0.40 27.63
N ASN A 98 -12.66 -1.11 27.15
CA ASN A 98 -12.81 -2.56 27.34
C ASN A 98 -13.24 -3.26 26.04
N GLU A 99 -13.13 -4.59 26.03
CA GLU A 99 -13.40 -5.40 24.85
C GLU A 99 -14.89 -5.41 24.47
N ASP A 100 -15.80 -5.37 25.44
CA ASP A 100 -17.26 -5.33 25.20
C ASP A 100 -17.68 -4.05 24.44
N GLU A 101 -17.08 -2.91 24.78
CA GLU A 101 -17.30 -1.65 24.07
C GLU A 101 -16.77 -1.71 22.63
N ILE A 102 -15.60 -2.31 22.40
CA ILE A 102 -15.05 -2.50 21.05
C ILE A 102 -16.00 -3.35 20.21
N TRP A 103 -16.50 -4.46 20.78
CA TRP A 103 -17.50 -5.31 20.12
C TRP A 103 -18.78 -4.53 19.80
N ALA A 104 -19.30 -3.74 20.74
CA ALA A 104 -20.48 -2.91 20.52
C ALA A 104 -20.26 -1.92 19.37
N VAL A 105 -19.10 -1.25 19.30
CA VAL A 105 -18.77 -0.34 18.19
C VAL A 105 -18.72 -1.08 16.86
N LEU A 106 -18.09 -2.25 16.78
CA LEU A 106 -18.03 -3.05 15.55
C LEU A 106 -19.41 -3.53 15.10
N HIS A 107 -20.25 -3.97 16.04
CA HIS A 107 -21.65 -4.33 15.76
C HIS A 107 -22.43 -3.13 15.23
N LEU A 108 -22.27 -1.96 15.83
CA LEU A 108 -22.91 -0.74 15.34
C LEU A 108 -22.44 -0.39 13.94
N ALA A 109 -21.14 -0.34 13.71
CA ALA A 109 -20.55 -0.01 12.40
C ALA A 109 -21.08 -0.93 11.29
N ARG A 110 -21.17 -2.23 11.56
CA ARG A 110 -21.76 -3.22 10.65
C ARG A 110 -23.26 -3.00 10.43
N HIS A 111 -23.98 -2.59 11.47
CA HIS A 111 -25.43 -2.37 11.42
C HIS A 111 -25.80 -1.08 10.67
N ILE A 112 -25.07 0.01 10.84
CA ILE A 112 -25.39 1.28 10.16
C ILE A 112 -24.71 1.40 8.79
N ARG A 113 -23.58 0.71 8.57
CA ARG A 113 -22.75 0.76 7.35
C ARG A 113 -22.30 2.17 6.94
N TRP A 114 -22.07 3.02 7.93
CA TRP A 114 -21.48 4.35 7.70
C TRP A 114 -19.96 4.24 7.64
N PRO A 115 -19.27 5.16 6.95
CA PRO A 115 -17.83 5.34 7.09
C PRO A 115 -17.43 5.53 8.56
N VAL A 116 -16.34 4.90 8.97
CA VAL A 116 -15.83 4.87 10.34
C VAL A 116 -14.46 5.52 10.40
N VAL A 117 -14.29 6.52 11.26
CA VAL A 117 -12.99 7.11 11.59
C VAL A 117 -12.66 6.70 13.01
N ALA A 118 -11.53 6.02 13.19
CA ALA A 118 -11.11 5.49 14.49
C ALA A 118 -9.89 6.25 15.00
N ASP A 119 -10.02 6.88 16.17
CA ASP A 119 -8.89 7.47 16.89
C ASP A 119 -7.94 6.38 17.39
N ILE A 120 -6.65 6.68 17.50
CA ILE A 120 -5.66 5.75 18.07
C ILE A 120 -6.06 5.15 19.43
N LEU A 121 -6.72 5.91 20.30
CA LEU A 121 -7.19 5.42 21.61
C LEU A 121 -8.41 4.50 21.54
N SER A 122 -9.05 4.37 20.39
CA SER A 122 -10.10 3.36 20.20
C SER A 122 -9.53 1.94 20.16
N GLY A 123 -8.24 1.79 19.83
CA GLY A 123 -7.61 0.51 19.51
C GLY A 123 -8.00 -0.07 18.13
N LEU A 124 -9.02 0.49 17.47
CA LEU A 124 -9.47 0.09 16.13
C LEU A 124 -8.63 0.71 15.00
N ARG A 125 -7.90 1.81 15.28
CA ARG A 125 -6.99 2.43 14.30
C ARG A 125 -5.84 1.51 13.87
N LEU A 126 -5.37 0.64 14.77
CA LEU A 126 -4.31 -0.35 14.56
C LEU A 126 -4.83 -1.79 14.47
N ARG A 127 -6.09 -1.95 14.05
CA ARG A 127 -6.69 -3.28 13.84
C ARG A 127 -5.92 -4.08 12.79
N LYS A 128 -5.89 -5.41 12.91
CA LYS A 128 -5.34 -6.34 11.91
C LYS A 128 -6.46 -7.16 11.28
N LEU A 129 -6.46 -7.23 9.94
CA LEU A 129 -7.38 -8.04 9.14
C LEU A 129 -6.78 -9.42 8.85
N LEU A 130 -7.57 -10.48 9.09
CA LEU A 130 -7.19 -11.84 8.69
C LEU A 130 -7.49 -12.07 7.20
N ALA A 131 -6.45 -12.41 6.43
CA ALA A 131 -6.46 -12.44 4.95
C ALA A 131 -7.50 -13.36 4.30
N SER A 132 -8.01 -14.36 5.03
CA SER A 132 -9.00 -15.33 4.54
C SER A 132 -10.45 -14.83 4.53
N PHE A 133 -10.73 -13.61 5.02
CA PHE A 133 -12.10 -13.09 5.17
C PHE A 133 -12.29 -11.70 4.53
N LEU A 134 -11.74 -11.48 3.35
CA LEU A 134 -11.88 -10.21 2.61
C LEU A 134 -13.31 -9.87 2.18
N GLU A 135 -14.22 -10.84 2.18
CA GLU A 135 -15.66 -10.56 2.06
C GLU A 135 -16.17 -9.65 3.19
N THR A 136 -15.47 -9.58 4.32
CA THR A 136 -15.87 -8.78 5.49
C THR A 136 -15.52 -7.29 5.37
N GLU A 137 -14.56 -6.90 4.51
CA GLU A 137 -14.37 -5.49 4.10
C GLU A 137 -15.58 -4.96 3.31
N GLN A 138 -16.46 -5.83 2.83
CA GLN A 138 -17.73 -5.38 2.25
C GLN A 138 -18.70 -4.81 3.30
N ASN A 139 -18.47 -5.02 4.61
CA ASN A 139 -19.44 -4.65 5.65
C ASN A 139 -19.10 -3.37 6.45
N ILE A 140 -17.83 -3.03 6.66
CA ILE A 140 -17.43 -1.80 7.39
C ILE A 140 -16.38 -1.03 6.59
N LEU A 141 -16.63 0.25 6.33
CA LEU A 141 -15.70 1.16 5.65
C LEU A 141 -14.95 2.00 6.69
N PHE A 142 -13.69 1.68 6.96
CA PHE A 142 -12.82 2.53 7.77
C PHE A 142 -12.12 3.57 6.89
N LEU A 143 -11.99 4.80 7.40
CA LEU A 143 -11.30 5.92 6.77
C LEU A 143 -10.12 6.36 7.64
N ASP A 144 -9.08 5.54 7.67
CA ASP A 144 -7.92 5.74 8.56
C ASP A 144 -7.05 6.93 8.15
N HIS A 145 -7.15 7.39 6.90
CA HIS A 145 -6.34 8.45 6.31
C HIS A 145 -7.18 9.69 5.95
N LEU A 146 -8.41 9.79 6.47
CA LEU A 146 -9.25 10.98 6.27
C LEU A 146 -8.56 12.26 6.75
N ASP A 147 -7.81 12.18 7.84
CA ASP A 147 -7.01 13.29 8.37
C ASP A 147 -6.10 13.92 7.30
N HIS A 148 -5.37 13.12 6.51
CA HIS A 148 -4.54 13.61 5.42
C HIS A 148 -5.33 13.98 4.18
N ALA A 149 -6.43 13.29 3.88
CA ALA A 149 -7.29 13.63 2.75
C ALA A 149 -7.87 15.05 2.90
N LEU A 150 -8.20 15.46 4.13
CA LEU A 150 -8.68 16.80 4.48
C LEU A 150 -7.62 17.91 4.35
N LEU A 151 -6.39 17.61 3.91
CA LEU A 151 -5.43 18.65 3.50
C LEU A 151 -5.79 19.27 2.14
N SER A 152 -6.63 18.59 1.35
CA SER A 152 -7.15 19.09 0.08
C SER A 152 -8.40 19.93 0.33
N GLU A 153 -8.39 21.19 -0.13
CA GLU A 153 -9.59 22.05 -0.09
C GLU A 153 -10.72 21.47 -0.95
N SER A 154 -10.38 20.89 -2.13
CA SER A 154 -11.36 20.22 -2.99
C SER A 154 -12.06 19.07 -2.27
N VAL A 155 -11.33 18.30 -1.45
CA VAL A 155 -11.92 17.24 -0.62
C VAL A 155 -12.77 17.82 0.49
N LYS A 156 -12.34 18.88 1.19
CA LYS A 156 -13.15 19.54 2.23
C LYS A 156 -14.48 20.05 1.68
N ASP A 157 -14.46 20.71 0.51
CA ASP A 157 -15.66 21.23 -0.13
C ASP A 157 -16.61 20.11 -0.60
N TRP A 158 -16.02 18.99 -1.05
CA TRP A 158 -16.78 17.83 -1.53
C TRP A 158 -17.34 16.96 -0.39
N ILE A 159 -16.61 16.85 0.73
CA ILE A 159 -16.99 16.00 1.85
C ILE A 159 -17.95 16.75 2.78
N GLN A 160 -19.20 16.31 2.78
CA GLN A 160 -20.24 16.86 3.64
C GLN A 160 -20.94 15.72 4.34
N PHE A 161 -21.21 15.88 5.62
CA PHE A 161 -21.91 14.89 6.44
C PHE A 161 -23.22 15.48 6.95
N ASP A 162 -24.29 14.71 6.84
CA ASP A 162 -25.62 15.09 7.35
C ASP A 162 -25.67 14.85 8.88
N VAL A 163 -25.11 13.71 9.31
CA VAL A 163 -25.12 13.23 10.69
C VAL A 163 -23.75 12.66 11.06
N ILE A 164 -23.20 13.11 12.19
CA ILE A 164 -21.98 12.57 12.80
C ILE A 164 -22.36 11.95 14.14
N ILE A 165 -22.04 10.67 14.32
CA ILE A 165 -22.12 9.99 15.63
C ILE A 165 -20.70 9.81 16.14
N GLN A 166 -20.39 10.42 17.28
CA GLN A 166 -19.15 10.14 18.00
C GLN A 166 -19.41 9.23 19.19
N ILE A 167 -18.71 8.10 19.23
CA ILE A 167 -18.66 7.19 20.36
C ILE A 167 -17.36 7.40 21.13
N GLY A 168 -17.49 7.59 22.44
CA GLY A 168 -16.34 7.88 23.29
C GLY A 168 -15.89 9.33 23.14
N SER A 169 -15.37 9.89 24.23
CA SER A 169 -14.82 11.24 24.19
C SER A 169 -13.38 11.25 23.67
N ARG A 170 -12.93 12.45 23.28
CA ARG A 170 -11.55 12.79 22.89
C ARG A 170 -11.14 12.26 21.51
N ILE A 171 -10.67 13.18 20.69
CA ILE A 171 -10.11 12.93 19.36
C ILE A 171 -8.71 13.55 19.32
N THR A 172 -7.76 12.82 18.76
CA THR A 172 -6.35 13.18 18.65
C THR A 172 -6.13 14.07 17.43
N SER A 173 -6.77 13.74 16.30
CA SER A 173 -6.69 14.53 15.09
C SER A 173 -7.28 15.93 15.25
N LYS A 174 -6.43 16.93 15.03
CA LYS A 174 -6.83 18.33 14.93
C LYS A 174 -7.72 18.58 13.72
N ARG A 175 -7.41 17.97 12.57
CA ARG A 175 -8.11 18.25 11.30
C ARG A 175 -9.51 17.66 11.29
N ILE A 176 -9.71 16.49 11.88
CA ILE A 176 -11.05 15.92 12.08
C ILE A 176 -11.88 16.84 13.00
N SER A 177 -11.28 17.36 14.07
CA SER A 177 -11.97 18.33 14.94
C SER A 177 -12.37 19.60 14.18
N GLN A 178 -11.48 20.14 13.34
CA GLN A 178 -11.76 21.30 12.47
C GLN A 178 -12.85 21.01 11.43
N MET A 179 -12.84 19.81 10.84
CA MET A 179 -13.87 19.38 9.90
C MET A 179 -15.26 19.34 10.57
N ILE A 180 -15.35 18.89 11.83
CA ILE A 180 -16.62 18.90 12.58
C ILE A 180 -17.11 20.34 12.82
N GLU A 181 -16.19 21.28 13.08
CA GLU A 181 -16.51 22.72 13.20
C GLU A 181 -17.01 23.30 11.88
N GLU A 182 -16.34 22.99 10.77
CA GLU A 182 -16.66 23.46 9.42
C GLU A 182 -17.95 22.84 8.86
N CYS A 183 -18.30 21.61 9.26
CA CYS A 183 -19.55 20.96 8.87
C CYS A 183 -20.79 21.60 9.51
N PHE A 184 -20.63 22.50 10.49
CA PHE A 184 -21.75 23.14 11.15
C PHE A 184 -22.52 24.08 10.19
N PRO A 185 -23.87 24.01 10.12
CA PRO A 185 -24.77 23.20 10.95
C PRO A 185 -25.00 21.79 10.38
N CYS A 186 -24.45 20.77 11.03
CA CYS A 186 -24.78 19.36 10.82
C CYS A 186 -25.28 18.74 12.14
N THR A 187 -25.99 17.61 12.06
CA THR A 187 -26.39 16.89 13.27
C THR A 187 -25.17 16.20 13.87
N TYR A 188 -24.77 16.60 15.07
CA TYR A 188 -23.66 15.98 15.79
C TYR A 188 -24.14 15.35 17.11
N ILE A 189 -24.05 14.02 17.17
CA ILE A 189 -24.48 13.17 18.29
C ILE A 189 -23.24 12.66 19.02
N LEU A 190 -23.10 13.02 20.29
CA LEU A 190 -22.00 12.56 21.14
C LEU A 190 -22.51 11.58 22.20
N VAL A 191 -21.97 10.35 22.19
CA VAL A 191 -22.28 9.28 23.13
C VAL A 191 -21.12 9.10 24.11
N ASP A 192 -21.34 9.50 25.37
CA ASP A 192 -20.35 9.40 26.45
C ASP A 192 -21.08 9.29 27.80
N ASN A 193 -20.65 8.36 28.66
CA ASN A 193 -21.25 8.15 29.98
C ASN A 193 -20.91 9.29 30.97
N HIS A 194 -19.93 10.13 30.64
CA HIS A 194 -19.54 11.26 31.49
C HIS A 194 -20.63 12.35 31.54
N PRO A 195 -21.06 12.81 32.74
CA PRO A 195 -22.13 13.80 32.88
C PRO A 195 -21.73 15.23 32.49
N CYS A 196 -20.43 15.57 32.52
CA CYS A 196 -19.98 16.91 32.15
C CYS A 196 -19.78 17.07 30.64
N ARG A 197 -19.91 18.32 30.16
CA ARG A 197 -19.73 18.69 28.76
C ARG A 197 -18.30 18.38 28.27
N HIS A 198 -18.22 17.65 27.16
CA HIS A 198 -17.00 17.35 26.40
C HIS A 198 -17.20 17.81 24.96
N ASP A 199 -17.31 19.13 24.79
CA ASP A 199 -17.64 19.80 23.52
C ASP A 199 -16.92 21.16 23.50
N PRO A 200 -15.64 21.20 23.09
CA PRO A 200 -14.86 22.44 23.09
C PRO A 200 -15.35 23.45 22.03
N SER A 201 -15.96 22.95 20.96
CA SER A 201 -16.38 23.74 19.80
C SER A 201 -17.83 24.19 19.88
N HIS A 202 -18.57 23.73 20.89
CA HIS A 202 -19.99 24.03 21.10
C HIS A 202 -20.89 23.58 19.93
N SER A 203 -20.54 22.46 19.30
CA SER A 203 -21.20 21.95 18.09
C SER A 203 -22.10 20.75 18.36
N VAL A 204 -22.08 20.16 19.57
CA VAL A 204 -22.87 18.96 19.88
C VAL A 204 -24.36 19.30 19.92
N THR A 205 -25.11 18.73 18.98
CA THR A 205 -26.57 18.90 18.89
C THR A 205 -27.31 17.95 19.83
N HIS A 206 -26.80 16.72 20.01
CA HIS A 206 -27.41 15.69 20.83
C HIS A 206 -26.35 15.05 21.74
N ARG A 207 -26.53 15.14 23.05
CA ARG A 207 -25.65 14.51 24.05
C ARG A 207 -26.35 13.31 24.66
N ILE A 208 -25.84 12.11 24.39
CA ILE A 208 -26.39 10.85 24.91
C ILE A 208 -25.52 10.37 26.07
N GLN A 209 -26.01 10.54 27.29
CA GLN A 209 -25.34 10.05 28.50
C GLN A 209 -25.71 8.58 28.75
N SER A 210 -24.89 7.67 28.22
CA SER A 210 -25.11 6.22 28.29
C SER A 210 -23.79 5.48 28.21
N THR A 211 -23.76 4.21 28.62
CA THR A 211 -22.66 3.32 28.19
C THR A 211 -22.79 3.05 26.68
N ILE A 212 -21.66 2.75 26.04
CA ILE A 212 -21.61 2.44 24.60
C ILE A 212 -22.50 1.24 24.29
N VAL A 213 -22.39 0.17 25.08
CA VAL A 213 -23.19 -1.06 24.93
C VAL A 213 -24.69 -0.76 24.96
N GLN A 214 -25.17 0.01 25.94
CA GLN A 214 -26.59 0.35 26.06
C GLN A 214 -27.12 1.16 24.87
N PHE A 215 -26.30 2.09 24.36
CA PHE A 215 -26.67 2.88 23.18
C PHE A 215 -26.75 2.01 21.92
N VAL A 216 -25.76 1.13 21.72
CA VAL A 216 -25.73 0.20 20.59
C VAL A 216 -26.91 -0.77 20.64
N ASP A 217 -27.20 -1.36 21.81
CA ASP A 217 -28.35 -2.25 22.01
C ASP A 217 -29.69 -1.59 21.65
N PHE A 218 -29.77 -0.27 21.76
CA PHE A 218 -30.94 0.48 21.35
C PHE A 218 -31.00 0.65 19.82
N LEU A 219 -29.89 1.04 19.18
CA LEU A 219 -29.81 1.20 17.72
C LEU A 219 -29.98 -0.11 16.95
N LEU A 220 -29.47 -1.23 17.48
CA LEU A 220 -29.59 -2.56 16.85
C LEU A 220 -31.04 -3.04 16.72
N LYS A 221 -31.97 -2.50 17.52
CA LYS A 221 -33.40 -2.86 17.47
C LYS A 221 -34.14 -2.25 16.29
N VAL A 222 -33.50 -1.34 15.56
CA VAL A 222 -34.12 -0.57 14.48
C VAL A 222 -33.46 -0.91 13.16
N GLN A 223 -34.27 -1.05 12.10
CA GLN A 223 -33.72 -1.23 10.76
C GLN A 223 -33.23 0.12 10.22
N VAL A 224 -31.95 0.17 9.84
CA VAL A 224 -31.34 1.30 9.15
C VAL A 224 -31.26 0.96 7.66
N PRO A 225 -31.83 1.78 6.77
CA PRO A 225 -31.79 1.50 5.33
C PRO A 225 -30.34 1.55 4.84
N HIS A 226 -29.85 0.43 4.30
CA HIS A 226 -28.54 0.36 3.67
C HIS A 226 -28.58 1.02 2.29
N ARG A 227 -28.27 2.31 2.22
CA ARG A 227 -28.10 3.01 0.94
C ARG A 227 -26.67 2.82 0.47
N SER A 228 -26.48 1.90 -0.47
CA SER A 228 -25.20 1.78 -1.17
C SER A 228 -25.01 3.06 -1.98
N SER A 229 -24.06 3.91 -1.58
CA SER A 229 -23.82 5.20 -2.22
C SER A 229 -22.50 5.23 -2.99
N LYS A 230 -22.53 5.88 -4.17
CA LYS A 230 -21.35 6.27 -4.94
C LYS A 230 -20.34 7.02 -4.07
N TRP A 231 -20.84 7.81 -3.12
CA TRP A 231 -20.07 8.59 -2.16
C TRP A 231 -19.19 7.72 -1.23
N CYS A 232 -19.72 6.66 -0.60
CA CYS A 232 -18.90 5.74 0.20
C CYS A 232 -17.80 5.06 -0.63
N SER A 233 -18.12 4.75 -1.88
CA SER A 233 -17.18 4.13 -2.81
C SER A 233 -16.04 5.07 -3.22
N PHE A 234 -16.34 6.37 -3.34
CA PHE A 234 -15.35 7.42 -3.60
C PHE A 234 -14.48 7.67 -2.37
N LEU A 235 -15.07 7.70 -1.17
CA LEU A 235 -14.31 7.81 0.09
C LEU A 235 -13.33 6.65 0.27
N ARG A 236 -13.74 5.42 -0.05
CA ARG A 236 -12.84 4.26 -0.03
C ARG A 236 -11.65 4.45 -0.96
N ALA A 237 -11.90 4.86 -2.21
CA ALA A 237 -10.84 5.10 -3.17
C ALA A 237 -9.89 6.22 -2.69
N LEU A 238 -10.44 7.30 -2.15
CA LEU A 238 -9.68 8.40 -1.58
C LEU A 238 -8.76 7.94 -0.44
N ASP A 239 -9.30 7.20 0.54
CA ASP A 239 -8.53 6.65 1.65
C ASP A 239 -7.41 5.74 1.17
N MET A 240 -7.71 4.80 0.27
CA MET A 240 -6.72 3.86 -0.30
C MET A 240 -5.59 4.59 -1.03
N MET A 241 -5.89 5.63 -1.80
CA MET A 241 -4.89 6.36 -2.60
C MET A 241 -4.02 7.26 -1.75
N VAL A 242 -4.58 7.84 -0.69
CA VAL A 242 -3.82 8.60 0.31
C VAL A 242 -2.94 7.66 1.13
N ALA A 243 -3.46 6.50 1.54
CA ALA A 243 -2.72 5.46 2.26
C ALA A 243 -1.53 4.96 1.44
N SER A 244 -1.76 4.62 0.17
CA SER A 244 -0.72 4.13 -0.74
C SER A 244 0.38 5.18 -0.96
N GLU A 245 -0.01 6.45 -1.09
CA GLU A 245 0.95 7.56 -1.20
C GLU A 245 1.81 7.70 0.05
N ILE A 246 1.18 7.76 1.23
CA ILE A 246 1.90 7.88 2.51
C ILE A 246 2.85 6.70 2.71
N SER A 247 2.36 5.47 2.47
CA SER A 247 3.18 4.27 2.59
C SER A 247 4.36 4.28 1.63
N PHE A 248 4.16 4.72 0.38
CA PHE A 248 5.25 4.85 -0.59
C PHE A 248 6.32 5.82 -0.10
N GLN A 249 5.94 7.02 0.35
CA GLN A 249 6.91 8.04 0.78
C GLN A 249 7.68 7.61 2.04
N ILE A 250 7.04 6.90 2.98
CA ILE A 250 7.69 6.34 4.18
C ILE A 250 8.67 5.22 3.81
N CYS A 251 8.26 4.29 2.95
CA CYS A 251 9.09 3.16 2.54
C CYS A 251 10.25 3.59 1.65
N ALA A 252 10.03 4.56 0.74
CA ALA A 252 11.03 5.04 -0.19
C ALA A 252 12.00 6.08 0.40
N ASP A 253 11.92 6.44 1.67
CA ASP A 253 13.00 7.20 2.34
C ASP A 253 14.04 6.23 2.90
N TYR A 254 15.32 6.58 2.91
CA TYR A 254 16.35 5.75 3.57
C TYR A 254 16.50 6.08 5.06
N SER A 255 16.05 7.27 5.48
CA SER A 255 16.23 7.75 6.84
C SER A 255 15.25 7.10 7.79
N LEU A 256 15.69 6.87 9.03
CA LEU A 256 14.83 6.47 10.13
C LEU A 256 14.03 7.69 10.63
N THR A 257 12.83 7.89 10.08
CA THR A 257 11.95 9.02 10.41
C THR A 257 10.90 8.63 11.45
N GLU A 258 10.37 9.59 12.20
CA GLU A 258 9.30 9.36 13.19
C GLU A 258 8.04 8.69 12.57
N PRO A 259 7.56 9.08 11.37
CA PRO A 259 6.49 8.35 10.68
C PRO A 259 6.85 6.89 10.34
N HIS A 260 8.10 6.59 9.99
CA HIS A 260 8.53 5.21 9.77
C HIS A 260 8.47 4.39 11.07
N VAL A 261 8.86 4.96 12.21
CA VAL A 261 8.72 4.31 13.51
C VAL A 261 7.24 3.96 13.79
N ALA A 262 6.31 4.89 13.60
CA ALA A 262 4.88 4.63 13.80
C ALA A 262 4.35 3.50 12.89
N HIS A 263 4.82 3.47 11.64
CA HIS A 263 4.48 2.45 10.65
C HIS A 263 4.98 1.06 11.06
N GLU A 264 6.25 0.94 11.48
CA GLU A 264 6.87 -0.32 11.92
C GLU A 264 6.33 -0.83 13.25
N LEU A 265 6.05 0.05 14.21
CA LEU A 265 5.46 -0.35 15.49
C LEU A 265 4.10 -1.04 15.31
N SER A 266 3.32 -0.56 14.35
CA SER A 266 2.03 -1.17 14.01
C SER A 266 2.18 -2.61 13.51
N ARG A 267 3.26 -2.90 12.78
CA ARG A 267 3.60 -4.25 12.31
C ARG A 267 4.00 -5.15 13.48
N ALA A 268 4.82 -4.64 14.40
CA ALA A 268 5.37 -5.39 15.54
C ALA A 268 4.34 -5.75 16.63
N LEU A 269 3.19 -5.06 16.69
CA LEU A 269 2.14 -5.34 17.68
C LEU A 269 1.41 -6.66 17.38
N THR A 270 1.09 -7.43 18.43
CA THR A 270 0.30 -8.67 18.34
C THR A 270 -0.94 -8.59 19.23
N SER A 271 -1.93 -9.47 19.05
CA SER A 271 -3.13 -9.53 19.91
C SER A 271 -2.83 -9.76 21.42
N ASN A 272 -1.67 -10.35 21.71
CA ASN A 272 -1.14 -10.54 23.06
C ASN A 272 -0.43 -9.32 23.65
N SER A 273 -0.29 -8.25 22.86
CA SER A 273 0.36 -7.00 23.23
C SER A 273 -0.68 -5.92 23.57
N ALA A 274 -0.24 -4.92 24.34
CA ALA A 274 -0.97 -3.67 24.55
C ALA A 274 -0.03 -2.50 24.30
N LEU A 275 -0.58 -1.38 23.86
CA LEU A 275 0.18 -0.19 23.51
C LEU A 275 -0.13 0.92 24.53
N PHE A 276 0.91 1.50 25.11
CA PHE A 276 0.82 2.75 25.86
C PHE A 276 1.52 3.84 25.07
N VAL A 277 0.81 4.93 24.76
CA VAL A 277 1.34 6.01 23.93
C VAL A 277 1.45 7.30 24.73
N GLY A 278 2.63 7.88 24.71
CA GLY A 278 2.94 9.19 25.26
C GLY A 278 2.28 10.33 24.48
N ASN A 279 2.27 11.51 25.08
CA ASN A 279 1.71 12.71 24.47
C ASN A 279 2.64 13.29 23.37
N SER A 280 2.30 14.49 22.87
CA SER A 280 3.08 15.17 21.82
C SER A 280 3.04 14.45 20.46
N MET A 281 4.16 14.31 19.76
CA MET A 281 4.20 13.72 18.41
C MET A 281 3.94 12.21 18.39
N ALA A 282 4.40 11.44 19.39
CA ALA A 282 4.24 9.99 19.40
C ALA A 282 2.80 9.50 19.17
N ILE A 283 1.81 10.07 19.89
CA ILE A 283 0.40 9.72 19.68
C ILE A 283 -0.15 10.19 18.33
N ARG A 284 0.33 11.33 17.84
CA ARG A 284 -0.12 11.88 16.55
C ARG A 284 0.43 11.08 15.39
N ASP A 285 1.68 10.66 15.45
CA ASP A 285 2.30 9.86 14.39
C ASP A 285 1.70 8.47 14.32
N LEU A 286 1.37 7.85 15.46
CA LEU A 286 0.64 6.58 15.49
C LEU A 286 -0.80 6.72 14.97
N ASP A 287 -1.48 7.82 15.26
CA ASP A 287 -2.82 8.13 14.72
C ASP A 287 -2.80 8.38 13.20
N MET A 288 -1.78 9.12 12.73
CA MET A 288 -1.62 9.53 11.34
C MET A 288 -1.05 8.44 10.42
N TYR A 289 -0.03 7.73 10.90
CA TYR A 289 0.83 6.87 10.07
C TYR A 289 0.85 5.41 10.51
N GLY A 290 0.07 5.05 11.54
CA GLY A 290 -0.08 3.67 11.97
C GLY A 290 -0.67 2.78 10.86
N ARG A 291 -0.11 1.58 10.69
CA ARG A 291 -0.50 0.61 9.65
C ARG A 291 -1.57 -0.36 10.16
N ASN A 292 -2.58 -0.62 9.33
CA ASN A 292 -3.71 -1.52 9.62
C ASN A 292 -3.63 -2.88 8.89
N TRP A 293 -2.72 -3.02 7.91
CA TRP A 293 -2.63 -4.19 7.04
C TRP A 293 -1.42 -5.06 7.39
N THR A 294 -1.68 -6.28 7.84
CA THR A 294 -0.66 -7.34 7.85
C THR A 294 -1.31 -8.62 7.37
N THR A 295 -0.76 -9.21 6.31
CA THR A 295 -1.08 -10.57 5.86
C THR A 295 -0.69 -11.53 6.98
N CYS A 296 -1.65 -11.89 7.82
CA CYS A 296 -1.44 -12.90 8.84
C CYS A 296 -1.23 -14.25 8.15
N THR A 297 0.00 -14.77 8.19
CA THR A 297 0.35 -16.14 7.79
C THR A 297 -0.01 -17.12 8.90
N HIS A 298 -1.26 -17.11 9.37
CA HIS A 298 -1.75 -18.19 10.24
C HIS A 298 -2.23 -19.35 9.36
N THR A 299 -1.95 -20.57 9.80
CA THR A 299 -2.46 -21.79 9.19
C THR A 299 -3.99 -21.79 9.26
N VAL A 300 -4.65 -22.26 8.21
CA VAL A 300 -6.13 -22.35 8.09
C VAL A 300 -6.77 -23.05 9.30
N ALA A 301 -6.01 -23.93 9.98
CA ALA A 301 -6.45 -24.66 11.18
C ALA A 301 -6.66 -23.77 12.42
N ASP A 302 -5.87 -22.71 12.64
CA ASP A 302 -6.04 -21.80 13.79
C ASP A 302 -7.25 -20.85 13.62
N ILE A 303 -7.66 -20.64 12.37
CA ILE A 303 -8.69 -19.68 11.94
C ILE A 303 -10.10 -20.27 12.05
N MET A 304 -10.25 -21.58 11.86
CA MET A 304 -11.57 -22.23 11.84
C MET A 304 -12.20 -22.44 13.22
N LEU A 305 -11.44 -22.25 14.31
CA LEU A 305 -11.90 -22.59 15.66
C LEU A 305 -12.26 -21.38 16.55
N ASN A 306 -11.95 -20.14 16.16
CA ASN A 306 -12.21 -18.96 17.01
C ASN A 306 -12.68 -17.71 16.23
N SER A 307 -13.91 -17.30 16.53
CA SER A 307 -14.59 -16.00 16.31
C SER A 307 -15.32 -15.72 14.98
N GLU A 308 -16.52 -15.12 15.10
CA GLU A 308 -17.39 -14.66 14.01
C GLU A 308 -16.89 -13.37 13.31
N PHE A 309 -15.77 -12.77 13.76
CA PHE A 309 -15.21 -11.53 13.21
C PHE A 309 -13.71 -11.65 12.92
N PRO A 310 -13.22 -11.25 11.73
CA PRO A 310 -11.83 -11.42 11.31
C PRO A 310 -10.88 -10.28 11.73
N HIS A 311 -11.26 -9.48 12.74
CA HIS A 311 -10.50 -8.31 13.16
C HIS A 311 -9.85 -8.53 14.53
N GLN A 312 -8.53 -8.44 14.60
CA GLN A 312 -7.80 -8.36 15.87
C GLN A 312 -7.55 -6.87 16.20
N TRP A 313 -7.87 -6.43 17.41
CA TRP A 313 -7.61 -5.07 17.88
C TRP A 313 -6.43 -5.04 18.87
N ILE A 314 -5.85 -3.86 19.05
CA ILE A 314 -4.83 -3.62 20.06
C ILE A 314 -5.44 -2.81 21.19
N ARG A 315 -5.20 -3.22 22.43
CA ARG A 315 -5.58 -2.38 23.58
C ARG A 315 -4.61 -1.20 23.66
N VAL A 316 -5.11 0.00 23.46
CA VAL A 316 -4.31 1.24 23.49
C VAL A 316 -4.70 2.09 24.70
N ALA A 317 -3.71 2.69 25.36
CA ALA A 317 -3.91 3.64 26.44
C ALA A 317 -2.96 4.83 26.31
N GLY A 318 -3.36 5.98 26.85
CA GLY A 318 -2.52 7.18 26.91
C GLY A 318 -3.15 8.26 27.80
N ASN A 319 -2.32 9.11 28.38
CA ASN A 319 -2.77 10.17 29.29
C ASN A 319 -3.31 11.39 28.53
N ARG A 320 -4.51 11.24 27.93
CA ARG A 320 -5.17 12.28 27.11
C ARG A 320 -6.23 13.12 27.84
N GLY A 321 -6.23 13.10 29.18
CA GLY A 321 -7.04 13.99 30.00
C GLY A 321 -6.52 15.43 29.94
N ALA A 322 -5.46 15.71 30.71
CA ALA A 322 -4.74 16.99 30.63
C ALA A 322 -3.60 16.99 29.58
N SER A 323 -3.29 15.84 28.98
CA SER A 323 -2.22 15.69 27.97
C SER A 323 -0.80 16.03 28.46
N GLY A 324 -0.54 15.86 29.76
CA GLY A 324 0.78 16.13 30.38
C GLY A 324 1.88 15.15 29.94
N ILE A 325 3.12 15.62 29.92
CA ILE A 325 4.31 14.79 29.65
C ILE A 325 4.83 14.09 30.92
N ASP A 326 4.29 14.46 32.07
CA ASP A 326 4.63 13.97 33.39
C ASP A 326 3.99 12.60 33.69
N GLY A 327 4.72 11.75 34.41
CA GLY A 327 4.21 10.47 34.92
C GLY A 327 3.90 9.41 33.87
N LEU A 328 4.34 9.58 32.61
CA LEU A 328 4.02 8.67 31.51
C LEU A 328 4.65 7.27 31.68
N LEU A 329 5.91 7.17 32.14
CA LEU A 329 6.56 5.88 32.37
C LEU A 329 5.92 5.14 33.54
N SER A 330 5.68 5.85 34.64
CA SER A 330 5.02 5.34 35.83
C SER A 330 3.60 4.84 35.51
N THR A 331 2.85 5.58 34.70
CA THR A 331 1.51 5.17 34.24
C THR A 331 1.59 3.96 33.32
N ALA A 332 2.54 3.90 32.38
CA ALA A 332 2.72 2.76 31.49
C ALA A 332 3.04 1.47 32.27
N ILE A 333 3.85 1.56 33.32
CA ILE A 333 4.17 0.43 34.20
C ILE A 333 2.92 -0.03 34.97
N GLY A 334 2.14 0.91 35.52
CA GLY A 334 0.87 0.60 36.17
C GLY A 334 -0.15 -0.05 35.21
N PHE A 335 -0.21 0.44 33.98
CA PHE A 335 -1.02 -0.15 32.91
C PHE A 335 -0.59 -1.59 32.59
N ALA A 336 0.72 -1.85 32.51
CA ALA A 336 1.25 -3.21 32.29
C ALA A 336 0.88 -4.17 33.43
N VAL A 337 0.90 -3.69 34.68
CA VAL A 337 0.43 -4.47 35.84
C VAL A 337 -1.07 -4.76 35.72
N GLY A 338 -1.88 -3.75 35.38
CA GLY A 338 -3.33 -3.89 35.31
C GLY A 338 -3.83 -4.74 34.14
N CYS A 339 -3.19 -4.68 32.97
CA CYS A 339 -3.62 -5.42 31.78
C CYS A 339 -2.98 -6.80 31.67
N ASN A 340 -1.87 -7.05 32.36
CA ASN A 340 -1.10 -8.30 32.33
C ASN A 340 -0.75 -8.80 30.89
N LYS A 341 -0.58 -7.86 29.96
CA LYS A 341 -0.11 -8.08 28.57
C LYS A 341 1.32 -7.59 28.40
N HIS A 342 1.98 -7.98 27.30
CA HIS A 342 3.24 -7.35 26.92
C HIS A 342 2.94 -5.91 26.51
N VAL A 343 3.46 -4.94 27.26
CA VAL A 343 3.22 -3.53 26.97
C VAL A 343 4.38 -2.99 26.14
N LEU A 344 4.04 -2.37 25.01
CA LEU A 344 4.92 -1.46 24.27
C LEU A 344 4.57 -0.03 24.69
N CYS A 345 5.51 0.67 25.31
CA CYS A 345 5.38 2.08 25.71
C CYS A 345 6.15 2.95 24.72
N VAL A 346 5.51 3.92 24.08
CA VAL A 346 6.14 4.82 23.11
C VAL A 346 6.11 6.25 23.64
N VAL A 347 7.26 6.88 23.83
CA VAL A 347 7.37 8.24 24.38
C VAL A 347 8.46 9.03 23.65
N GLY A 348 8.40 10.36 23.73
CA GLY A 348 9.53 11.22 23.37
C GLY A 348 10.58 11.29 24.48
N ASP A 349 11.81 11.65 24.12
CA ASP A 349 12.92 11.97 25.02
C ASP A 349 12.56 12.90 26.19
N ILE A 350 11.96 14.07 25.94
CA ILE A 350 11.60 15.03 27.00
C ILE A 350 10.61 14.39 27.99
N SER A 351 9.67 13.60 27.49
CA SER A 351 8.71 12.86 28.33
C SER A 351 9.40 11.76 29.15
N PHE A 352 10.37 11.06 28.55
CA PHE A 352 11.17 10.04 29.23
C PHE A 352 12.03 10.67 30.34
N LEU A 353 12.67 11.80 30.07
CA LEU A 353 13.48 12.56 31.02
C LEU A 353 12.64 13.09 32.19
N HIS A 354 11.43 13.58 31.90
CA HIS A 354 10.54 14.10 32.94
C HIS A 354 10.12 13.03 33.97
N ASP A 355 10.00 11.76 33.57
CA ASP A 355 9.58 10.66 34.44
C ASP A 355 10.63 9.56 34.60
N THR A 356 11.92 9.88 34.45
CA THR A 356 13.01 8.90 34.54
C THR A 356 13.02 8.15 35.88
N ASN A 357 12.64 8.81 36.97
CA ASN A 357 12.52 8.16 38.29
C ASN A 357 11.46 7.04 38.32
N GLY A 358 10.47 7.07 37.42
CA GLY A 358 9.48 6.00 37.23
C GLY A 358 10.11 4.65 36.87
N LEU A 359 11.29 4.64 36.25
CA LEU A 359 12.05 3.42 35.95
C LEU A 359 12.41 2.61 37.20
N ALA A 360 12.52 3.26 38.37
CA ALA A 360 12.76 2.57 39.64
C ALA A 360 11.62 1.59 40.01
N ILE A 361 10.40 1.82 39.51
CA ILE A 361 9.23 0.95 39.75
C ILE A 361 9.44 -0.43 39.10
N LEU A 362 10.19 -0.51 37.98
CA LEU A 362 10.42 -1.77 37.27
C LEU A 362 11.11 -2.84 38.12
N LYS A 363 11.96 -2.41 39.07
CA LYS A 363 12.67 -3.32 40.00
C LYS A 363 11.82 -3.81 41.17
N GLN A 364 10.64 -3.24 41.38
CA GLN A 364 9.76 -3.68 42.45
C GLN A 364 9.15 -5.05 42.09
N ARG A 365 8.95 -5.92 43.10
CA ARG A 365 8.38 -7.27 42.91
C ARG A 365 6.88 -7.21 42.59
N MET A 366 6.55 -6.74 41.40
CA MET A 366 5.19 -6.70 40.85
C MET A 366 5.02 -7.86 39.86
N LYS A 367 3.96 -8.66 39.98
CA LYS A 367 3.63 -9.69 38.98
C LYS A 367 3.16 -8.99 37.70
N ARG A 368 4.01 -8.95 36.66
CA ARG A 368 3.67 -8.45 35.31
C ARG A 368 4.50 -9.15 34.25
N LYS A 369 4.08 -8.98 32.99
CA LYS A 369 4.91 -9.31 31.82
C LYS A 369 5.97 -8.21 31.58
N PRO A 370 7.06 -8.53 30.85
CA PRO A 370 8.07 -7.53 30.46
C PRO A 370 7.47 -6.38 29.66
N ILE A 371 8.02 -5.18 29.86
CA ILE A 371 7.65 -3.96 29.12
C ILE A 371 8.79 -3.57 28.16
N LEU A 372 8.42 -3.20 26.94
CA LEU A 372 9.33 -2.60 25.96
C LEU A 372 9.05 -1.10 25.90
N MET A 373 10.06 -0.27 26.16
CA MET A 373 9.95 1.18 26.05
C MET A 373 10.69 1.65 24.80
N LEU A 374 9.98 2.28 23.88
CA LEU A 374 10.57 2.95 22.73
C LEU A 374 10.60 4.46 22.99
N VAL A 375 11.80 5.03 22.97
CA VAL A 375 12.03 6.46 23.18
C VAL A 375 12.45 7.07 21.86
N ILE A 376 11.63 7.99 21.35
CA ILE A 376 11.97 8.81 20.19
C ILE A 376 12.83 9.97 20.68
N ASN A 377 14.14 9.91 20.41
CA ASN A 377 15.09 10.93 20.82
C ASN A 377 15.44 11.84 19.64
N ASN A 378 14.75 12.97 19.57
CA ASN A 378 15.04 14.06 18.62
C ASN A 378 15.78 15.23 19.29
N HIS A 379 16.27 15.01 20.51
CA HIS A 379 16.99 15.96 21.36
C HIS A 379 16.16 17.21 21.72
N GLY A 380 14.84 17.09 21.85
CA GLY A 380 13.97 18.21 22.25
C GLY A 380 12.46 18.05 21.99
N GLY A 381 11.73 19.15 22.16
CA GLY A 381 10.28 19.21 21.92
C GLY A 381 9.91 19.38 20.44
N ALA A 382 10.07 18.34 19.62
CA ALA A 382 9.86 18.45 18.16
C ALA A 382 8.46 18.90 17.71
N ILE A 383 7.41 18.76 18.54
CA ILE A 383 6.05 19.21 18.17
C ILE A 383 5.99 20.67 17.71
N PHE A 384 6.83 21.54 18.29
CA PHE A 384 6.83 22.96 17.95
C PHE A 384 7.36 23.24 16.54
N SER A 385 8.11 22.32 15.92
CA SER A 385 8.58 22.45 14.53
C SER A 385 7.46 22.26 13.51
N LEU A 386 6.35 21.63 13.91
CA LEU A 386 5.16 21.46 13.07
C LEU A 386 4.09 22.53 13.30
N LEU A 387 4.34 23.47 14.22
CA LEU A 387 3.45 24.58 14.50
C LEU A 387 3.90 25.85 13.74
N PRO A 388 2.98 26.78 13.43
CA PRO A 388 3.31 28.02 12.72
C PRO A 388 4.38 28.91 13.40
N ILE A 389 4.73 28.61 14.65
CA ILE A 389 5.75 29.34 15.40
C ILE A 389 7.16 29.09 14.86
N ALA A 390 7.42 27.91 14.27
CA ALA A 390 8.72 27.53 13.72
C ALA A 390 9.15 28.47 12.60
N ASP A 391 8.22 28.86 11.73
CA ASP A 391 8.50 29.75 10.59
C ASP A 391 8.59 31.23 10.97
N ARG A 392 8.11 31.61 12.17
CA ARG A 392 7.92 33.01 12.59
C ARG A 392 8.90 33.49 13.65
N THR A 393 9.67 32.58 14.23
CA THR A 393 10.48 32.84 15.42
C THR A 393 11.95 32.59 15.12
N GLU A 394 12.84 33.37 15.74
CA GLU A 394 14.27 33.17 15.60
C GLU A 394 14.71 31.80 16.16
N PRO A 395 15.62 31.07 15.47
CA PRO A 395 16.05 29.73 15.89
C PRO A 395 16.54 29.65 17.34
N ARG A 396 17.28 30.65 17.82
CA ARG A 396 17.79 30.69 19.20
C ARG A 396 16.67 30.68 20.25
N ILE A 397 15.55 31.36 19.96
CA ILE A 397 14.40 31.40 20.86
C ILE A 397 13.67 30.06 20.81
N LEU A 398 13.56 29.44 19.63
CA LEU A 398 12.98 28.10 19.48
C LEU A 398 13.76 27.07 20.29
N ASP A 399 15.08 27.01 20.11
CA ASP A 399 15.96 26.06 20.80
C ASP A 399 15.87 26.21 22.33
N GLN A 400 15.91 27.45 22.82
CA GLN A 400 15.95 27.73 24.25
C GLN A 400 14.60 27.52 24.95
N TYR A 401 13.49 27.97 24.35
CA TYR A 401 12.20 28.10 25.04
C TYR A 401 11.13 27.10 24.56
N PHE A 402 11.30 26.49 23.39
CA PHE A 402 10.31 25.58 22.81
C PHE A 402 10.85 24.17 22.67
N TYR A 403 11.95 23.98 21.93
CA TYR A 403 12.57 22.67 21.78
C TYR A 403 13.27 22.25 23.06
N THR A 404 13.78 23.20 23.86
CA THR A 404 14.49 22.92 25.11
C THR A 404 15.59 21.87 24.90
N THR A 405 16.42 22.12 23.88
CA THR A 405 17.40 21.15 23.39
C THR A 405 18.31 20.67 24.50
N HIS A 406 18.57 19.37 24.54
CA HIS A 406 19.42 18.74 25.57
C HIS A 406 20.49 17.85 24.97
N ASN A 407 21.46 17.46 25.80
CA ASN A 407 22.50 16.49 25.45
C ASN A 407 22.66 15.45 26.57
N ILE A 408 21.55 14.82 26.95
CA ILE A 408 21.51 13.83 28.03
C ILE A 408 21.62 12.43 27.44
N SER A 409 22.48 11.59 28.03
CA SER A 409 22.63 10.18 27.62
C SER A 409 21.53 9.31 28.24
N ILE A 410 20.57 8.86 27.42
CA ILE A 410 19.53 7.90 27.82
C ILE A 410 20.17 6.56 28.21
N GLN A 411 21.20 6.12 27.48
CA GLN A 411 21.97 4.91 27.82
C GLN A 411 22.45 4.90 29.28
N ASN A 412 23.07 5.99 29.74
CA ASN A 412 23.59 6.09 31.10
C ASN A 412 22.47 6.11 32.15
N LEU A 413 21.31 6.70 31.83
CA LEU A 413 20.13 6.64 32.69
C LEU A 413 19.60 5.20 32.80
N CYS A 414 19.47 4.50 31.67
CA CYS A 414 19.08 3.09 31.67
C CYS A 414 20.07 2.24 32.48
N LEU A 415 21.37 2.48 32.33
CA LEU A 415 22.42 1.78 33.10
C LEU A 415 22.29 2.03 34.61
N ALA A 416 22.04 3.28 35.03
CA ALA A 416 21.81 3.62 36.43
C ALA A 416 20.59 2.88 37.01
N HIS A 417 19.57 2.65 36.18
CA HIS A 417 18.39 1.85 36.53
C HIS A 417 18.55 0.35 36.26
N GLY A 418 19.69 -0.13 35.76
CA GLY A 418 19.94 -1.53 35.44
C GLY A 418 19.04 -2.11 34.35
N LEU A 419 18.69 -1.30 33.35
CA LEU A 419 17.85 -1.68 32.21
C LEU A 419 18.70 -1.91 30.96
N ASN A 420 18.27 -2.88 30.15
CA ASN A 420 18.86 -3.10 28.83
C ASN A 420 18.49 -1.94 27.91
N HIS A 421 19.48 -1.39 27.22
CA HIS A 421 19.33 -0.27 26.29
C HIS A 421 19.91 -0.65 24.93
N VAL A 422 19.22 -0.25 23.87
CA VAL A 422 19.65 -0.40 22.47
C VAL A 422 19.38 0.92 21.77
N GLN A 423 20.40 1.54 21.16
CA GLN A 423 20.21 2.70 20.29
C GLN A 423 20.09 2.22 18.85
N VAL A 424 19.11 2.74 18.12
CA VAL A 424 18.88 2.44 16.70
C VAL A 424 18.93 3.73 15.88
N LYS A 425 19.61 3.66 14.73
CA LYS A 425 19.85 4.77 13.80
C LYS A 425 19.37 4.47 12.39
N THR A 426 19.17 3.20 12.06
CA THR A 426 18.70 2.76 10.75
C THR A 426 17.38 2.00 10.85
N LYS A 427 16.65 1.92 9.73
CA LYS A 427 15.40 1.15 9.64
C LYS A 427 15.62 -0.32 9.98
N VAL A 428 16.67 -0.92 9.43
CA VAL A 428 17.05 -2.31 9.69
C VAL A 428 17.33 -2.56 11.17
N GLU A 429 18.10 -1.69 11.82
CA GLU A 429 18.37 -1.79 13.26
C GLU A 429 17.08 -1.72 14.11
N LEU A 430 16.12 -0.88 13.73
CA LEU A 430 14.82 -0.81 14.41
C LEU A 430 14.03 -2.13 14.25
N GLU A 431 13.96 -2.67 13.04
CA GLU A 431 13.26 -3.93 12.77
C GLU A 431 13.86 -5.10 13.56
N GLU A 432 15.19 -5.21 13.56
CA GLU A 432 15.93 -6.21 14.33
C GLU A 432 15.68 -6.03 15.83
N ALA A 433 15.76 -4.81 16.35
CA ALA A 433 15.54 -4.52 17.76
C ALA A 433 14.12 -4.85 18.22
N LEU A 434 13.10 -4.55 17.40
CA LEU A 434 11.70 -4.90 17.67
C LEU A 434 11.49 -6.42 17.63
N SER A 435 12.02 -7.11 16.63
CA SER A 435 11.93 -8.57 16.50
C SER A 435 12.59 -9.31 17.67
N MET A 436 13.82 -8.95 18.02
CA MET A 436 14.54 -9.56 19.15
C MET A 436 13.78 -9.37 20.47
N SER A 437 13.17 -8.20 20.66
CA SER A 437 12.48 -7.85 21.91
C SER A 437 11.17 -8.64 22.13
N GLN A 438 10.58 -9.22 21.08
CA GLN A 438 9.41 -10.10 21.22
C GLN A 438 9.75 -11.45 21.88
N HIS A 439 11.00 -11.90 21.78
CA HIS A 439 11.44 -13.21 22.30
C HIS A 439 12.10 -13.12 23.68
N LEU A 440 12.51 -11.92 24.11
CA LEU A 440 13.28 -11.71 25.33
C LEU A 440 12.37 -11.42 26.52
N GLY A 441 12.51 -12.20 27.59
CA GLY A 441 11.70 -12.12 28.81
C GLY A 441 12.09 -10.99 29.79
N THR A 442 12.66 -9.88 29.32
CA THR A 442 13.22 -8.81 30.17
C THR A 442 12.79 -7.43 29.70
N ASP A 443 12.69 -6.48 30.63
CA ASP A 443 12.43 -5.08 30.29
C ASP A 443 13.57 -4.48 29.46
N ARG A 444 13.23 -3.61 28.51
CA ARG A 444 14.19 -3.00 27.60
C ARG A 444 13.75 -1.61 27.16
N VAL A 445 14.75 -0.78 26.89
CA VAL A 445 14.59 0.53 26.24
C VAL A 445 15.23 0.47 24.85
N ILE A 446 14.47 0.83 23.82
CA ILE A 446 14.97 1.12 22.47
C ILE A 446 14.96 2.64 22.31
N GLU A 447 16.12 3.24 22.10
CA GLU A 447 16.27 4.64 21.80
C GLU A 447 16.39 4.81 20.28
N VAL A 448 15.43 5.49 19.67
CA VAL A 448 15.45 5.84 18.25
C VAL A 448 16.07 7.22 18.10
N GLU A 449 17.21 7.28 17.42
CA GLU A 449 17.84 8.57 17.07
C GLU A 449 17.02 9.29 16.00
N SER A 450 16.76 10.58 16.21
CA SER A 450 16.01 11.39 15.26
C SER A 450 16.43 12.86 15.26
N CYS A 451 15.91 13.65 14.32
CA CYS A 451 16.28 15.05 14.14
C CYS A 451 15.04 15.91 13.88
N ILE A 452 14.89 17.01 14.63
CA ILE A 452 13.73 17.91 14.56
C ILE A 452 13.52 18.43 13.13
N ASP A 453 14.55 18.99 12.50
CA ASP A 453 14.43 19.63 11.17
C ASP A 453 14.17 18.62 10.05
N ALA A 454 14.86 17.48 10.09
CA ALA A 454 14.68 16.41 9.13
C ALA A 454 13.26 15.84 9.21
N ASN A 455 12.76 15.57 10.42
CA ASN A 455 11.39 15.11 10.63
C ASN A 455 10.36 16.17 10.23
N ALA A 456 10.57 17.45 10.57
CA ALA A 456 9.65 18.52 10.17
C ALA A 456 9.50 18.60 8.65
N THR A 457 10.64 18.54 7.95
CA THR A 457 10.72 18.51 6.49
C THR A 457 9.99 17.29 5.92
N PHE A 458 10.23 16.12 6.49
CA PHE A 458 9.60 14.87 6.04
C PHE A 458 8.08 14.87 6.25
N HIS A 459 7.59 15.33 7.41
CA HIS A 459 6.16 15.52 7.65
C HIS A 459 5.53 16.51 6.67
N SER A 460 6.20 17.62 6.39
CA SER A 460 5.74 18.61 5.40
C SER A 460 5.63 17.99 4.00
N MET A 461 6.62 17.19 3.61
CA MET A 461 6.62 16.44 2.36
C MET A 461 5.44 15.44 2.29
N LEU A 462 5.23 14.63 3.34
CA LEU A 462 4.10 13.70 3.43
C LEU A 462 2.76 14.42 3.27
N ARG A 463 2.57 15.58 3.94
CA ARG A 463 1.35 16.39 3.80
C ARG A 463 1.13 16.86 2.36
N LYS A 464 2.18 17.33 1.68
CA LYS A 464 2.08 17.80 0.28
C LYS A 464 1.70 16.68 -0.68
N PHE A 465 2.36 15.52 -0.59
CA PHE A 465 2.06 14.37 -1.44
C PHE A 465 0.68 13.77 -1.14
N ALA A 466 0.29 13.67 0.13
CA ALA A 466 -1.04 13.18 0.50
C ALA A 466 -2.15 14.10 -0.04
N ARG A 467 -1.99 15.42 0.11
CA ARG A 467 -2.91 16.42 -0.47
C ARG A 467 -3.05 16.24 -1.99
N GLN A 468 -1.92 16.10 -2.68
CA GLN A 468 -1.95 15.89 -4.13
C GLN A 468 -2.62 14.56 -4.51
N SER A 469 -2.32 13.48 -3.80
CA SER A 469 -2.96 12.18 -4.06
C SER A 469 -4.48 12.31 -3.90
N ALA A 470 -4.93 13.06 -2.89
CA ALA A 470 -6.33 13.37 -2.68
C ALA A 470 -6.94 14.19 -3.83
N ASP A 471 -6.30 15.29 -4.22
CA ASP A 471 -6.72 16.16 -5.34
C ASP A 471 -6.82 15.35 -6.66
N HIS A 472 -5.78 14.59 -6.98
CA HIS A 472 -5.70 13.77 -8.18
C HIS A 472 -6.78 12.67 -8.19
N THR A 473 -6.98 12.00 -7.05
CA THR A 473 -8.02 10.96 -6.92
C THR A 473 -9.40 11.56 -7.13
N LEU A 474 -9.70 12.71 -6.53
CA LEU A 474 -11.00 13.37 -6.70
C LEU A 474 -11.21 13.82 -8.16
N ASN A 475 -10.18 14.35 -8.81
CA ASN A 475 -10.23 14.73 -10.22
C ASN A 475 -10.54 13.53 -11.12
N VAL A 476 -9.80 12.42 -10.98
CA VAL A 476 -10.07 11.14 -11.67
C VAL A 476 -11.52 10.71 -11.45
N LEU A 477 -11.96 10.65 -10.18
CA LEU A 477 -13.31 10.21 -9.83
C LEU A 477 -14.40 11.12 -10.42
N SER A 478 -14.16 12.44 -10.50
CA SER A 478 -15.11 13.40 -11.07
C SER A 478 -15.29 13.22 -12.58
N GLN A 479 -14.22 12.89 -13.31
CA GLN A 479 -14.24 12.70 -14.76
C GLN A 479 -14.95 11.42 -15.19
N PHE A 480 -14.80 10.34 -14.41
CA PHE A 480 -15.41 9.05 -14.72
C PHE A 480 -16.84 8.91 -14.16
N SER A 481 -17.40 10.00 -13.64
CA SER A 481 -18.70 9.99 -12.97
C SER A 481 -19.86 10.12 -13.98
N VAL A 482 -20.64 9.04 -14.15
CA VAL A 482 -21.92 9.06 -14.90
C VAL A 482 -23.05 9.59 -13.97
N PRO A 483 -24.06 10.32 -14.47
CA PRO A 483 -25.20 10.76 -13.68
C PRO A 483 -25.97 9.57 -13.07
N ASP A 484 -26.42 9.77 -11.84
CA ASP A 484 -27.16 8.87 -10.95
C ASP A 484 -27.96 7.75 -11.63
N THR A 485 -27.32 6.59 -11.83
CA THR A 485 -28.02 5.32 -12.01
C THR A 485 -27.79 4.42 -10.80
N ILE A 486 -28.84 3.68 -10.45
CA ILE A 486 -29.11 3.06 -9.14
C ILE A 486 -28.12 1.93 -8.78
N SER A 487 -27.20 1.55 -9.66
CA SER A 487 -26.21 0.51 -9.39
C SER A 487 -24.94 1.07 -8.75
N CYS A 488 -24.85 0.92 -7.43
CA CYS A 488 -23.69 1.28 -6.63
C CYS A 488 -22.55 0.26 -6.78
N SER A 489 -21.91 0.21 -7.94
CA SER A 489 -20.70 -0.57 -8.15
C SER A 489 -19.51 0.34 -8.40
N LEU A 490 -18.38 0.04 -7.75
CA LEU A 490 -17.04 0.63 -8.01
C LEU A 490 -16.55 0.42 -9.46
N SER A 491 -17.37 -0.20 -10.31
CA SER A 491 -17.00 -0.67 -11.62
C SER A 491 -17.45 0.27 -12.72
N ILE A 492 -16.50 0.68 -13.55
CA ILE A 492 -16.73 1.40 -14.82
C ILE A 492 -17.58 0.55 -15.76
N CYS A 493 -17.25 -0.74 -15.86
CA CYS A 493 -17.86 -1.67 -16.79
C CYS A 493 -17.57 -3.12 -16.41
N LYS A 494 -18.28 -4.03 -17.04
CA LYS A 494 -17.93 -5.46 -17.06
C LYS A 494 -17.19 -5.83 -18.34
N ILE A 495 -16.26 -6.76 -18.18
CA ILE A 495 -15.60 -7.45 -19.28
C ILE A 495 -16.58 -8.49 -19.83
N CYS A 496 -16.95 -8.37 -21.10
CA CYS A 496 -17.82 -9.32 -21.77
C CYS A 496 -17.06 -10.58 -22.18
N ARG A 497 -15.86 -10.40 -22.71
CA ARG A 497 -15.00 -11.51 -23.16
C ARG A 497 -13.57 -11.00 -23.36
N MET A 498 -12.64 -11.95 -23.36
CA MET A 498 -11.24 -11.74 -23.70
C MET A 498 -10.85 -12.70 -24.84
N GLU A 499 -10.04 -12.21 -25.77
CA GLU A 499 -9.43 -13.00 -26.85
C GLU A 499 -7.93 -12.76 -26.86
N TYR A 500 -7.18 -13.71 -27.42
CA TYR A 500 -5.78 -13.49 -27.73
C TYR A 500 -5.40 -14.08 -29.09
N SER A 501 -4.49 -13.39 -29.79
CA SER A 501 -4.00 -13.78 -31.12
C SER A 501 -2.47 -13.87 -31.11
N LEU A 502 -1.94 -15.02 -31.50
CA LEU A 502 -0.51 -15.23 -31.73
C LEU A 502 -0.10 -14.46 -32.99
N TYR A 503 0.86 -13.56 -32.85
CA TYR A 503 1.50 -12.87 -33.96
C TYR A 503 2.94 -13.36 -34.14
N ARG A 504 3.46 -13.21 -35.36
CA ARG A 504 4.87 -13.42 -35.69
C ARG A 504 5.31 -12.36 -36.70
N ILE A 505 6.23 -11.48 -36.29
CA ILE A 505 6.78 -10.42 -37.15
C ILE A 505 8.24 -10.72 -37.49
N GLN A 506 8.65 -10.40 -38.73
CA GLN A 506 10.05 -10.53 -39.14
C GLN A 506 10.92 -9.39 -38.57
N LEU A 507 12.14 -9.73 -38.14
CA LEU A 507 13.16 -8.77 -37.74
C LEU A 507 14.21 -8.56 -38.84
N CYS A 508 14.75 -7.34 -38.92
CA CYS A 508 15.85 -6.97 -39.82
C CYS A 508 17.20 -7.57 -39.38
N ALA A 509 17.35 -7.87 -38.08
CA ALA A 509 18.55 -8.47 -37.48
C ALA A 509 18.15 -9.33 -36.26
N PRO A 510 19.04 -10.21 -35.76
CA PRO A 510 18.76 -11.00 -34.56
C PRO A 510 18.49 -10.13 -33.33
N PRO A 511 17.65 -10.59 -32.38
CA PRO A 511 17.57 -9.97 -31.06
C PRO A 511 18.95 -9.96 -30.41
N THR A 512 19.31 -8.84 -29.78
CA THR A 512 20.64 -8.66 -29.17
C THR A 512 20.92 -9.59 -27.99
N SER A 513 19.92 -10.32 -27.46
CA SER A 513 20.11 -11.32 -26.40
C SER A 513 20.54 -12.70 -26.92
N SER A 514 20.30 -13.01 -28.20
CA SER A 514 20.49 -14.36 -28.73
C SER A 514 21.94 -14.66 -29.13
N TYR A 515 22.45 -15.84 -28.74
CA TYR A 515 23.70 -16.39 -29.30
C TYR A 515 23.48 -16.65 -30.79
N ILE A 516 24.40 -16.17 -31.63
CA ILE A 516 24.33 -16.32 -33.09
C ILE A 516 24.51 -17.80 -33.44
N ASP A 517 23.42 -18.53 -33.64
CA ASP A 517 23.44 -19.82 -34.33
C ASP A 517 23.52 -19.57 -35.84
N HIS A 518 24.64 -19.92 -36.46
CA HIS A 518 24.97 -19.65 -37.87
C HIS A 518 24.00 -20.31 -38.87
N ASN A 519 23.03 -21.12 -38.42
CA ASN A 519 22.07 -21.82 -39.27
C ASN A 519 20.67 -21.19 -39.39
N ARG A 520 20.34 -20.09 -38.68
CA ARG A 520 19.03 -19.40 -38.83
C ARG A 520 19.14 -18.16 -39.72
N SER A 521 18.58 -18.24 -40.93
CA SER A 521 18.55 -17.13 -41.90
C SER A 521 17.37 -16.16 -41.74
N ARG A 522 16.43 -16.44 -40.82
CA ARG A 522 15.27 -15.57 -40.51
C ARG A 522 15.07 -15.46 -39.01
N PHE A 523 15.07 -14.22 -38.52
CA PHE A 523 14.76 -13.88 -37.13
C PHE A 523 13.32 -13.38 -37.06
N CYS A 524 12.53 -13.96 -36.16
CA CYS A 524 11.16 -13.58 -35.95
C CYS A 524 10.93 -13.25 -34.48
N ARG A 525 10.01 -12.32 -34.24
CA ARG A 525 9.50 -11.96 -32.93
C ARG A 525 8.06 -12.45 -32.82
N GLU A 526 7.80 -13.22 -31.76
CA GLU A 526 6.49 -13.81 -31.49
C GLU A 526 5.91 -13.27 -30.19
N GLY A 527 4.59 -13.15 -30.14
CA GLY A 527 3.87 -12.73 -28.95
C GLY A 527 2.37 -12.85 -29.17
N PHE A 528 1.60 -12.39 -28.20
CA PHE A 528 0.15 -12.39 -28.25
C PHE A 528 -0.40 -10.96 -28.20
N ILE A 529 -1.40 -10.69 -29.02
CA ILE A 529 -2.25 -9.51 -28.89
C ILE A 529 -3.45 -9.92 -28.05
N LEU A 530 -3.63 -9.27 -26.91
CA LEU A 530 -4.80 -9.43 -26.04
C LEU A 530 -5.86 -8.43 -26.47
N SER A 531 -7.08 -8.91 -26.74
CA SER A 531 -8.24 -8.08 -27.05
C SER A 531 -9.31 -8.25 -25.97
N LEU A 532 -9.67 -7.17 -25.30
CA LEU A 532 -10.57 -7.16 -24.16
C LEU A 532 -11.81 -6.36 -24.50
N TYR A 533 -12.97 -7.02 -24.52
CA TYR A 533 -14.24 -6.44 -24.96
C TYR A 533 -15.08 -6.08 -23.74
N LEU A 534 -15.55 -4.84 -23.70
CA LEU A 534 -16.44 -4.32 -22.67
C LEU A 534 -17.91 -4.47 -23.09
N GLU A 535 -18.81 -4.36 -22.12
CA GLU A 535 -20.26 -4.50 -22.32
C GLU A 535 -20.91 -3.44 -23.22
N ASP A 536 -20.24 -2.30 -23.44
CA ASP A 536 -20.68 -1.26 -24.37
C ASP A 536 -20.09 -1.42 -25.79
N GLY A 537 -19.32 -2.49 -26.02
CA GLY A 537 -18.65 -2.75 -27.30
C GLY A 537 -17.26 -2.12 -27.42
N SER A 538 -16.81 -1.35 -26.44
CA SER A 538 -15.43 -0.83 -26.42
C SER A 538 -14.43 -1.98 -26.36
N VAL A 539 -13.32 -1.84 -27.07
CA VAL A 539 -12.25 -2.85 -27.09
C VAL A 539 -10.95 -2.20 -26.63
N GLY A 540 -10.26 -2.85 -25.70
CA GLY A 540 -8.90 -2.50 -25.33
C GLY A 540 -7.92 -3.56 -25.79
N TYR A 541 -6.74 -3.11 -26.20
CA TYR A 541 -5.68 -3.95 -26.73
C TYR A 541 -4.44 -3.90 -25.85
N GLY A 542 -3.80 -5.06 -25.70
CA GLY A 542 -2.54 -5.20 -24.99
C GLY A 542 -1.62 -6.18 -25.68
N GLU A 543 -0.33 -6.08 -25.39
CA GLU A 543 0.69 -6.94 -25.96
C GLU A 543 1.34 -7.80 -24.87
N VAL A 544 1.43 -9.11 -25.12
CA VAL A 544 2.09 -10.10 -24.27
C VAL A 544 3.18 -10.76 -25.09
N ALA A 545 4.42 -10.32 -24.89
CA ALA A 545 5.52 -10.73 -25.76
C ALA A 545 6.71 -11.18 -24.89
N PRO A 546 6.70 -12.41 -24.35
CA PRO A 546 7.84 -12.93 -23.60
C PRO A 546 9.06 -13.15 -24.52
N LEU A 547 10.26 -13.07 -23.94
CA LEU A 547 11.58 -13.32 -24.55
C LEU A 547 12.46 -14.07 -23.54
N GLU A 548 13.66 -14.46 -23.94
CA GLU A 548 14.62 -15.19 -23.09
C GLU A 548 14.96 -14.50 -21.75
N ILE A 549 14.81 -13.17 -21.67
CA ILE A 549 15.01 -12.39 -20.44
C ILE A 549 13.83 -12.46 -19.46
N HIS A 550 12.68 -12.97 -19.90
CA HIS A 550 11.49 -13.10 -19.07
C HIS A 550 11.55 -14.38 -18.24
N LYS A 551 10.77 -14.41 -17.15
CA LYS A 551 10.63 -15.59 -16.29
C LYS A 551 9.89 -16.72 -17.02
N GLU A 552 9.00 -16.34 -17.90
CA GLU A 552 8.10 -17.18 -18.69
C GLU A 552 8.54 -17.24 -20.15
N ASN A 553 8.30 -18.37 -20.79
CA ASN A 553 8.41 -18.51 -22.23
C ASN A 553 7.04 -18.31 -22.92
N LEU A 554 6.99 -18.41 -24.25
CA LEU A 554 5.76 -18.22 -25.04
C LEU A 554 4.65 -19.24 -24.68
N LEU A 555 5.01 -20.49 -24.38
CA LEU A 555 4.06 -21.52 -23.99
C LEU A 555 3.47 -21.24 -22.60
N ASP A 556 4.34 -20.91 -21.63
CA ASP A 556 3.92 -20.55 -20.26
C ASP A 556 2.93 -19.36 -20.28
N ALA A 557 3.22 -18.35 -21.11
CA ALA A 557 2.33 -17.20 -21.29
C ALA A 557 0.99 -17.59 -21.95
N GLU A 558 0.99 -18.48 -22.95
CA GLU A 558 -0.24 -18.97 -23.57
C GLU A 558 -1.12 -19.75 -22.58
N GLU A 559 -0.52 -20.64 -21.78
CA GLU A 559 -1.24 -21.41 -20.75
C GLU A 559 -1.88 -20.49 -19.71
N GLN A 560 -1.16 -19.46 -19.26
CA GLN A 560 -1.73 -18.48 -18.33
C GLN A 560 -2.81 -17.60 -18.98
N LEU A 561 -2.66 -17.22 -20.25
CA LEU A 561 -3.70 -16.50 -20.99
C LEU A 561 -4.97 -17.34 -21.14
N ARG A 562 -4.87 -18.64 -21.40
CA ARG A 562 -6.02 -19.57 -21.43
C ARG A 562 -6.72 -19.65 -20.08
N PHE A 563 -5.96 -19.68 -18.99
CA PHE A 563 -6.50 -19.64 -17.64
C PHE A 563 -7.27 -18.34 -17.39
N LEU A 564 -6.66 -17.19 -17.68
CA LEU A 564 -7.25 -15.86 -17.48
C LEU A 564 -8.52 -15.66 -18.31
N LEU A 565 -8.58 -16.20 -19.53
CA LEU A 565 -9.75 -16.07 -20.42
C LEU A 565 -11.05 -16.48 -19.72
N HIS A 566 -11.01 -17.48 -18.83
CA HIS A 566 -12.17 -17.91 -18.07
C HIS A 566 -12.55 -16.96 -16.92
N PHE A 567 -11.57 -16.44 -16.16
CA PHE A 567 -11.83 -15.54 -15.03
C PHE A 567 -12.18 -14.12 -15.45
N MET A 568 -11.78 -13.73 -16.66
CA MET A 568 -11.99 -12.38 -17.18
C MET A 568 -13.43 -12.13 -17.58
N THR A 569 -14.19 -13.15 -18.00
CA THR A 569 -15.60 -12.99 -18.38
C THR A 569 -16.45 -12.61 -17.16
N GLY A 570 -17.11 -11.46 -17.22
CA GLY A 570 -17.92 -10.90 -16.13
C GLY A 570 -17.13 -10.14 -15.06
N ALA A 571 -15.79 -10.10 -15.16
CA ALA A 571 -14.95 -9.33 -14.26
C ALA A 571 -15.28 -7.83 -14.37
N LYS A 572 -15.34 -7.16 -13.21
CA LYS A 572 -15.71 -5.75 -13.09
C LYS A 572 -14.47 -4.88 -13.10
N ILE A 573 -14.33 -3.96 -14.04
CA ILE A 573 -13.21 -3.01 -14.12
C ILE A 573 -13.47 -1.83 -13.20
N SER A 574 -12.54 -1.51 -12.31
CA SER A 574 -12.69 -0.40 -11.36
C SER A 574 -12.21 0.96 -11.89
N TYR A 575 -12.84 2.05 -11.46
CA TYR A 575 -12.43 3.43 -11.80
C TYR A 575 -11.11 3.89 -11.19
N PHE A 576 -10.56 3.16 -10.22
CA PHE A 576 -9.28 3.51 -9.63
C PHE A 576 -8.08 2.82 -10.31
N LEU A 577 -8.29 1.91 -11.26
CA LEU A 577 -7.19 1.23 -11.95
C LEU A 577 -6.19 2.16 -12.63
N PRO A 578 -6.60 3.27 -13.28
CA PRO A 578 -5.66 4.21 -13.88
C PRO A 578 -4.71 4.90 -12.90
N LEU A 579 -4.97 4.82 -11.59
CA LEU A 579 -4.12 5.43 -10.58
C LEU A 579 -2.81 4.65 -10.37
N LEU A 580 -2.72 3.38 -10.78
CA LEU A 580 -1.54 2.50 -10.66
C LEU A 580 -0.98 2.27 -9.25
N LYS A 581 -1.45 2.94 -8.19
CA LYS A 581 -0.85 2.92 -6.84
C LYS A 581 -1.20 1.65 -6.05
N GLY A 582 -0.97 0.46 -6.63
CA GLY A 582 -1.39 -0.84 -6.08
C GLY A 582 -2.85 -1.20 -6.44
N SER A 583 -3.49 -0.39 -7.28
CA SER A 583 -4.86 -0.56 -7.75
C SER A 583 -5.02 -1.82 -8.59
N PHE A 584 -4.07 -2.14 -9.47
CA PHE A 584 -4.11 -3.37 -10.27
C PHE A 584 -3.85 -4.59 -9.40
N SER A 585 -2.84 -4.55 -8.52
CA SER A 585 -2.55 -5.67 -7.61
C SER A 585 -3.75 -5.99 -6.72
N SER A 586 -4.40 -4.97 -6.15
CA SER A 586 -5.64 -5.12 -5.36
C SER A 586 -6.80 -5.65 -6.21
N TRP A 587 -6.95 -5.18 -7.45
CA TRP A 587 -8.01 -5.64 -8.35
C TRP A 587 -7.82 -7.08 -8.80
N ILE A 588 -6.61 -7.47 -9.19
CA ILE A 588 -6.25 -8.85 -9.55
C ILE A 588 -6.61 -9.80 -8.39
N TRP A 589 -6.20 -9.45 -7.18
CA TRP A 589 -6.53 -10.26 -6.00
C TRP A 589 -8.03 -10.29 -5.70
N SER A 590 -8.69 -9.12 -5.63
CA SER A 590 -10.10 -9.02 -5.21
C SER A 590 -11.11 -9.49 -6.25
N THR A 591 -10.79 -9.36 -7.54
CA THR A 591 -11.71 -9.67 -8.66
C THR A 591 -11.41 -11.03 -9.27
N LEU A 592 -10.13 -11.39 -9.40
CA LEU A 592 -9.73 -12.66 -10.03
C LEU A 592 -9.36 -13.74 -8.99
N GLY A 593 -9.11 -13.38 -7.73
CA GLY A 593 -8.73 -14.34 -6.68
C GLY A 593 -7.28 -14.86 -6.81
N ILE A 594 -6.45 -14.18 -7.60
CA ILE A 594 -5.07 -14.59 -7.92
C ILE A 594 -4.11 -13.64 -7.21
N PRO A 595 -3.07 -14.11 -6.50
CA PRO A 595 -2.05 -13.20 -5.99
C PRO A 595 -1.36 -12.50 -7.15
N ALA A 596 -1.24 -11.17 -7.11
CA ALA A 596 -0.71 -10.39 -8.23
C ALA A 596 0.71 -10.77 -8.65
N CYS A 597 1.51 -11.36 -7.74
CA CYS A 597 2.85 -11.87 -8.03
C CYS A 597 2.89 -13.20 -8.79
N GLU A 598 1.75 -13.89 -8.94
CA GLU A 598 1.63 -15.15 -9.69
C GLU A 598 1.28 -14.92 -11.16
N ILE A 599 0.85 -13.71 -11.55
CA ILE A 599 0.71 -13.36 -12.96
C ILE A 599 2.09 -13.09 -13.54
N PHE A 600 2.42 -13.75 -14.65
CA PHE A 600 3.70 -13.59 -15.32
C PHE A 600 3.87 -12.14 -15.81
N PRO A 601 5.09 -11.59 -15.77
CA PRO A 601 5.34 -10.19 -16.11
C PRO A 601 4.78 -9.71 -17.45
N SER A 602 5.02 -10.44 -18.54
CA SER A 602 4.55 -10.03 -19.87
C SER A 602 3.02 -10.11 -19.97
N VAL A 603 2.42 -11.13 -19.34
CA VAL A 603 0.97 -11.31 -19.26
C VAL A 603 0.33 -10.18 -18.47
N ARG A 604 0.91 -9.81 -17.32
CA ARG A 604 0.46 -8.68 -16.51
C ARG A 604 0.57 -7.37 -17.27
N CYS A 605 1.69 -7.14 -17.97
CA CYS A 605 1.87 -5.95 -18.80
C CYS A 605 0.81 -5.84 -19.89
N GLY A 606 0.54 -6.93 -20.63
CA GLY A 606 -0.50 -6.95 -21.65
C GLY A 606 -1.91 -6.76 -21.08
N LEU A 607 -2.20 -7.34 -19.90
CA LEU A 607 -3.48 -7.18 -19.21
C LEU A 607 -3.71 -5.73 -18.75
N GLU A 608 -2.73 -5.12 -18.08
CA GLU A 608 -2.81 -3.73 -17.64
C GLU A 608 -2.95 -2.79 -18.86
N MET A 609 -2.19 -3.05 -19.93
CA MET A 609 -2.28 -2.31 -21.19
C MET A 609 -3.70 -2.34 -21.78
N ALA A 610 -4.27 -3.54 -21.92
CA ALA A 610 -5.60 -3.72 -22.50
C ALA A 610 -6.69 -3.08 -21.65
N ILE A 611 -6.60 -3.20 -20.33
CA ILE A 611 -7.58 -2.58 -19.41
C ILE A 611 -7.50 -1.05 -19.50
N LEU A 612 -6.30 -0.47 -19.43
CA LEU A 612 -6.14 0.98 -19.51
C LEU A 612 -6.60 1.51 -20.87
N ASN A 613 -6.26 0.81 -21.96
CA ASN A 613 -6.74 1.17 -23.29
C ASN A 613 -8.28 1.06 -23.39
N ALA A 614 -8.90 -0.01 -22.86
CA ALA A 614 -10.34 -0.18 -22.84
C ALA A 614 -11.05 0.96 -22.08
N ILE A 615 -10.51 1.37 -20.92
CA ILE A 615 -11.03 2.49 -20.13
C ILE A 615 -10.94 3.79 -20.94
N ALA A 616 -9.80 4.06 -21.57
CA ALA A 616 -9.62 5.26 -22.39
C ALA A 616 -10.63 5.33 -23.54
N VAL A 617 -10.82 4.22 -24.27
CA VAL A 617 -11.77 4.12 -25.40
C VAL A 617 -13.20 4.35 -24.93
N LYS A 618 -13.63 3.66 -23.86
CA LYS A 618 -14.98 3.80 -23.30
C LYS A 618 -15.34 5.24 -22.92
N HIS A 619 -14.36 6.00 -22.42
CA HIS A 619 -14.57 7.38 -22.00
C HIS A 619 -14.27 8.42 -23.09
N GLY A 620 -13.95 8.01 -24.32
CA GLY A 620 -13.54 8.93 -25.38
C GLY A 620 -12.32 9.77 -25.01
N SER A 621 -11.44 9.23 -24.16
CA SER A 621 -10.26 9.91 -23.62
C SER A 621 -8.97 9.28 -24.15
N SER A 622 -7.82 9.90 -23.86
CA SER A 622 -6.51 9.33 -24.19
C SER A 622 -6.00 8.47 -23.03
N PHE A 623 -5.12 7.51 -23.36
CA PHE A 623 -4.44 6.71 -22.34
C PHE A 623 -3.63 7.63 -21.38
N LEU A 624 -3.00 8.70 -21.88
CA LEU A 624 -2.33 9.66 -21.01
C LEU A 624 -3.30 10.34 -20.03
N ASN A 625 -4.45 10.82 -20.53
CA ASN A 625 -5.41 11.58 -19.72
C ASN A 625 -6.05 10.74 -18.63
N ILE A 626 -6.27 9.43 -18.85
CA ILE A 626 -6.80 8.57 -17.78
C ILE A 626 -5.78 8.31 -16.68
N LEU A 627 -4.47 8.25 -17.00
CA LEU A 627 -3.39 8.10 -16.02
C LEU A 627 -3.09 9.41 -15.28
N TYR A 628 -3.18 10.53 -15.99
CA TYR A 628 -2.93 11.85 -15.44
C TYR A 628 -3.88 12.87 -16.05
N PRO A 629 -5.05 13.10 -15.42
CA PRO A 629 -5.96 14.13 -15.89
C PRO A 629 -5.35 15.51 -15.68
N LEU A 630 -5.03 16.18 -16.80
CA LEU A 630 -4.42 17.50 -16.79
C LEU A 630 -5.40 18.52 -16.19
N THR A 631 -4.90 19.34 -15.27
CA THR A 631 -5.62 20.51 -14.74
C THR A 631 -5.17 21.80 -15.44
N GLU A 632 -5.91 22.90 -15.32
CA GLU A 632 -5.53 24.22 -15.88
C GLU A 632 -4.15 24.70 -15.37
N ILE A 633 -3.70 24.22 -14.21
CA ILE A 633 -2.41 24.56 -13.60
C ILE A 633 -1.23 23.85 -14.32
N ASP A 634 -1.50 22.79 -15.08
CA ASP A 634 -0.49 21.93 -15.74
C ASP A 634 -0.22 22.31 -17.20
N GLU A 635 -0.87 23.34 -17.74
CA GLU A 635 -0.76 23.73 -19.15
C GLU A 635 0.66 24.19 -19.57
N GLU A 636 1.46 24.74 -18.66
CA GLU A 636 2.87 25.07 -18.95
C GLU A 636 3.76 23.82 -19.01
N ILE A 637 3.44 22.78 -18.22
CA ILE A 637 4.20 21.52 -18.18
C ILE A 637 3.79 20.65 -19.38
N SER A 638 2.51 20.63 -19.77
CA SER A 638 2.00 19.82 -20.88
C SER A 638 2.61 20.21 -22.25
N LYS A 639 3.03 21.47 -22.43
CA LYS A 639 3.75 21.91 -23.64
C LYS A 639 5.13 21.24 -23.80
N ARG A 640 5.74 20.74 -22.72
CA ARG A 640 7.02 20.00 -22.77
C ARG A 640 6.81 18.53 -23.16
N SER A 641 5.71 17.92 -22.74
CA SER A 641 5.42 16.47 -22.84
C SER A 641 4.62 16.06 -24.10
N THR A 642 4.58 16.89 -25.13
CA THR A 642 3.93 16.54 -26.42
C THR A 642 4.66 15.44 -27.20
N SER A 643 5.93 15.21 -26.87
CA SER A 643 6.83 14.29 -27.52
C SER A 643 7.90 13.80 -26.55
N ILE A 644 8.41 12.59 -26.78
CA ILE A 644 9.50 12.01 -25.95
C ILE A 644 10.76 11.81 -26.80
N LYS A 645 11.92 12.07 -26.21
CA LYS A 645 13.21 11.80 -26.86
C LYS A 645 13.47 10.30 -26.90
N ILE A 646 14.04 9.83 -28.00
CA ILE A 646 14.37 8.41 -28.19
C ILE A 646 15.89 8.26 -28.22
N CYS A 647 16.40 7.24 -27.54
CA CYS A 647 17.80 6.86 -27.60
C CYS A 647 18.01 5.93 -28.81
N ALA A 648 18.93 6.29 -29.70
CA ALA A 648 19.34 5.40 -30.78
C ALA A 648 20.13 4.22 -30.22
N LEU A 649 20.04 3.06 -30.86
CA LEU A 649 20.78 1.87 -30.48
C LEU A 649 21.78 1.52 -31.58
N ILE A 650 23.01 1.20 -31.20
CA ILE A 650 24.06 0.75 -32.11
C ILE A 650 24.67 -0.54 -31.61
N ASP A 651 24.86 -1.48 -32.52
CA ASP A 651 25.66 -2.69 -32.29
C ASP A 651 27.16 -2.38 -32.52
N SER A 652 28.02 -2.76 -31.57
CA SER A 652 29.47 -2.51 -31.61
C SER A 652 30.27 -3.60 -32.32
N ASN A 653 29.62 -4.58 -32.96
CA ASN A 653 30.30 -5.70 -33.62
C ASN A 653 31.19 -5.30 -34.83
N LYS A 654 31.06 -4.09 -35.37
CA LYS A 654 31.86 -3.56 -36.49
C LYS A 654 33.15 -2.87 -36.03
N SER A 655 34.05 -2.52 -36.95
CA SER A 655 35.30 -1.81 -36.56
C SER A 655 34.99 -0.45 -35.89
N PRO A 656 35.87 0.08 -34.99
CA PRO A 656 35.66 1.36 -34.32
C PRO A 656 35.27 2.52 -35.25
N VAL A 657 35.89 2.59 -36.43
CA VAL A 657 35.63 3.63 -37.44
C VAL A 657 34.24 3.48 -38.06
N GLU A 658 33.81 2.25 -38.36
CA GLU A 658 32.47 2.00 -38.91
C GLU A 658 31.38 2.32 -37.89
N VAL A 659 31.57 1.92 -36.62
CA VAL A 659 30.63 2.23 -35.54
C VAL A 659 30.53 3.74 -35.32
N ALA A 660 31.66 4.45 -35.33
CA ALA A 660 31.69 5.91 -35.23
C ALA A 660 31.01 6.60 -36.42
N SER A 661 31.13 6.04 -37.63
CA SER A 661 30.42 6.54 -38.82
C SER A 661 28.91 6.37 -38.67
N ILE A 662 28.43 5.21 -38.20
CA ILE A 662 27.00 4.96 -37.95
C ILE A 662 26.47 5.92 -36.88
N ALA A 663 27.23 6.13 -35.80
CA ALA A 663 26.88 7.07 -34.76
C ALA A 663 26.77 8.50 -35.30
N THR A 664 27.68 8.91 -36.20
CA THR A 664 27.62 10.23 -36.86
C THR A 664 26.34 10.38 -37.68
N THR A 665 25.97 9.37 -38.46
CA THR A 665 24.73 9.39 -39.25
C THR A 665 23.50 9.53 -38.35
N LEU A 666 23.43 8.83 -37.22
CA LEU A 666 22.32 8.97 -36.26
C LEU A 666 22.27 10.37 -35.64
N VAL A 667 23.42 10.98 -35.37
CA VAL A 667 23.46 12.38 -34.90
C VAL A 667 22.97 13.34 -35.99
N GLU A 668 23.34 13.13 -37.25
CA GLU A 668 22.85 13.92 -38.40
C GLU A 668 21.35 13.74 -38.63
N GLU A 669 20.79 12.57 -38.32
CA GLU A 669 19.34 12.32 -38.29
C GLU A 669 18.64 13.05 -37.13
N GLY A 670 19.39 13.54 -36.14
CA GLY A 670 18.92 14.35 -35.02
C GLY A 670 18.80 13.61 -33.68
N PHE A 671 19.37 12.42 -33.53
CA PHE A 671 19.42 11.76 -32.23
C PHE A 671 20.36 12.49 -31.27
N THR A 672 19.88 12.78 -30.06
CA THR A 672 20.67 13.46 -29.01
C THR A 672 21.30 12.49 -28.02
N ALA A 673 20.93 11.20 -28.08
CA ALA A 673 21.44 10.15 -27.21
C ALA A 673 21.64 8.85 -27.99
N ILE A 674 22.77 8.19 -27.77
CA ILE A 674 23.15 6.96 -28.45
C ILE A 674 23.58 5.93 -27.41
N LYS A 675 22.97 4.74 -27.49
CA LYS A 675 23.35 3.57 -26.69
C LYS A 675 24.14 2.58 -27.55
N LEU A 676 25.32 2.20 -27.07
CA LEU A 676 26.16 1.18 -27.69
C LEU A 676 26.17 -0.09 -26.85
N LYS A 677 25.88 -1.23 -27.48
CA LYS A 677 26.11 -2.54 -26.84
C LYS A 677 27.61 -2.77 -26.71
N VAL A 678 28.10 -3.20 -25.55
CA VAL A 678 29.51 -3.55 -25.31
C VAL A 678 29.60 -4.96 -24.73
N ALA A 679 30.81 -5.42 -24.39
CA ALA A 679 31.05 -6.76 -23.86
C ALA A 679 30.61 -7.89 -24.82
N ARG A 680 30.64 -7.60 -26.12
CA ARG A 680 30.38 -8.57 -27.21
C ARG A 680 31.66 -9.18 -27.75
N ARG A 681 32.79 -8.54 -27.46
CA ARG A 681 34.12 -8.98 -27.84
C ARG A 681 34.77 -9.67 -26.65
N ALA A 682 35.73 -10.55 -26.95
CA ALA A 682 36.50 -11.22 -25.91
C ALA A 682 37.46 -10.29 -25.15
N ASP A 683 37.68 -9.07 -25.63
CA ASP A 683 38.71 -8.14 -25.10
C ASP A 683 38.05 -6.77 -24.78
N PRO A 684 37.94 -6.41 -23.49
CA PRO A 684 37.36 -5.15 -23.04
C PRO A 684 38.09 -3.91 -23.58
N ILE A 685 39.39 -4.02 -23.88
CA ILE A 685 40.18 -2.91 -24.43
C ILE A 685 39.65 -2.52 -25.81
N LYS A 686 39.30 -3.50 -26.64
CA LYS A 686 38.73 -3.24 -27.97
C LYS A 686 37.35 -2.62 -27.90
N ASP A 687 36.55 -3.00 -26.91
CA ASP A 687 35.26 -2.33 -26.67
C ASP A 687 35.48 -0.87 -26.27
N ALA A 688 36.49 -0.58 -25.42
CA ALA A 688 36.85 0.79 -25.04
C ALA A 688 37.30 1.64 -26.24
N GLU A 689 38.11 1.09 -27.15
CA GLU A 689 38.55 1.77 -28.39
C GLU A 689 37.36 2.22 -29.26
N VAL A 690 36.28 1.43 -29.33
CA VAL A 690 35.06 1.80 -30.06
C VAL A 690 34.41 3.02 -29.43
N ILE A 691 34.26 3.02 -28.11
CA ILE A 691 33.63 4.13 -27.39
C ILE A 691 34.44 5.41 -27.53
N GLN A 692 35.77 5.32 -27.42
CA GLN A 692 36.67 6.46 -27.61
C GLN A 692 36.56 7.06 -29.01
N GLU A 693 36.57 6.22 -30.06
CA GLU A 693 36.47 6.70 -31.44
C GLU A 693 35.09 7.28 -31.74
N VAL A 694 34.01 6.67 -31.23
CA VAL A 694 32.65 7.22 -31.32
C VAL A 694 32.59 8.59 -30.63
N ARG A 695 33.05 8.71 -29.38
CA ARG A 695 33.05 9.97 -28.63
C ARG A 695 33.82 11.06 -29.36
N LYS A 696 35.00 10.74 -29.89
CA LYS A 696 35.83 11.66 -30.68
C LYS A 696 35.10 12.20 -31.91
N LYS A 697 34.25 11.37 -32.53
CA LYS A 697 33.54 11.73 -33.76
C LYS A 697 32.24 12.50 -33.50
N VAL A 698 31.43 12.09 -32.51
CA VAL A 698 30.13 12.71 -32.21
C VAL A 698 30.22 13.90 -31.24
N GLY A 699 31.33 14.02 -30.51
CA GLY A 699 31.56 15.09 -29.53
C GLY A 699 30.80 14.92 -28.22
N HIS A 700 31.00 15.86 -27.28
CA HIS A 700 30.47 15.79 -25.91
C HIS A 700 29.03 16.30 -25.75
N ARG A 701 28.41 16.82 -26.82
CA ARG A 701 27.00 17.28 -26.77
C ARG A 701 26.00 16.13 -26.89
N ILE A 702 26.47 14.96 -27.33
CA ILE A 702 25.65 13.76 -27.52
C ILE A 702 25.79 12.90 -26.27
N GLU A 703 24.66 12.53 -25.68
CA GLU A 703 24.65 11.63 -24.53
C GLU A 703 25.04 10.21 -25.00
N LEU A 704 26.15 9.68 -24.49
CA LEU A 704 26.56 8.31 -24.79
C LEU A 704 26.24 7.41 -23.62
N ARG A 705 25.60 6.28 -23.93
CA ARG A 705 25.30 5.19 -23.01
C ARG A 705 25.96 3.93 -23.52
N VAL A 706 26.40 3.07 -22.63
CA VAL A 706 26.91 1.75 -23.00
C VAL A 706 26.19 0.67 -22.21
N ASP A 707 26.06 -0.52 -22.77
CA ASP A 707 25.26 -1.59 -22.19
C ASP A 707 25.99 -2.92 -22.32
N ALA A 708 26.46 -3.42 -21.17
CA ALA A 708 27.32 -4.60 -21.07
C ALA A 708 26.54 -5.90 -20.84
N ASN A 709 25.25 -5.82 -20.49
CA ASN A 709 24.38 -6.97 -20.18
C ASN A 709 25.05 -8.00 -19.24
N ARG A 710 25.76 -7.53 -18.20
CA ARG A 710 26.45 -8.38 -17.20
C ARG A 710 27.50 -9.34 -17.78
N ASN A 711 28.10 -9.07 -18.94
CA ASN A 711 29.00 -10.04 -19.58
C ASN A 711 30.45 -10.00 -19.05
N TRP A 712 30.90 -8.91 -18.43
CA TRP A 712 32.27 -8.79 -17.91
C TRP A 712 32.43 -9.29 -16.49
N THR A 713 33.56 -9.94 -16.21
CA THR A 713 34.04 -10.09 -14.85
C THR A 713 34.36 -8.72 -14.23
N TYR A 714 34.45 -8.66 -12.90
CA TYR A 714 34.77 -7.41 -12.20
C TYR A 714 36.06 -6.73 -12.71
N GLN A 715 37.11 -7.52 -12.96
CA GLN A 715 38.41 -7.01 -13.44
C GLN A 715 38.31 -6.44 -14.87
N GLU A 716 37.64 -7.16 -15.77
CA GLU A 716 37.43 -6.73 -17.15
C GLU A 716 36.59 -5.46 -17.23
N ALA A 717 35.54 -5.36 -16.42
CA ALA A 717 34.69 -4.17 -16.34
C ALA A 717 35.50 -2.95 -15.88
N LEU A 718 36.39 -3.12 -14.88
CA LEU A 718 37.27 -2.06 -14.40
C LEU A 718 38.29 -1.62 -15.46
N GLU A 719 38.91 -2.57 -16.15
CA GLU A 719 39.86 -2.28 -17.23
C GLU A 719 39.19 -1.44 -18.33
N PHE A 720 37.99 -1.85 -18.77
CA PHE A 720 37.18 -1.04 -19.67
C PHE A 720 36.88 0.35 -19.08
N GLY A 721 36.40 0.39 -17.83
CA GLY A 721 35.99 1.62 -17.16
C GLY A 721 37.10 2.66 -17.04
N PHE A 722 38.34 2.24 -16.75
CA PHE A 722 39.49 3.14 -16.68
C PHE A 722 39.85 3.74 -18.05
N LEU A 723 39.70 2.98 -19.13
CA LEU A 723 40.02 3.45 -20.49
C LEU A 723 39.00 4.47 -21.03
N ILE A 724 37.75 4.39 -20.57
CA ILE A 724 36.66 5.25 -21.05
C ILE A 724 36.22 6.33 -20.06
N LYS A 725 36.96 6.52 -18.96
CA LYS A 725 36.62 7.49 -17.90
C LYS A 725 36.46 8.92 -18.44
N ASP A 726 37.30 9.32 -19.39
CA ASP A 726 37.28 10.65 -20.02
C ASP A 726 36.27 10.75 -21.17
N CYS A 727 35.52 9.69 -21.47
CA CYS A 727 34.50 9.69 -22.53
C CYS A 727 33.15 10.27 -22.08
N ASP A 728 33.03 10.77 -20.85
CA ASP A 728 31.84 11.47 -20.32
C ASP A 728 30.54 10.70 -20.63
N LEU A 729 30.48 9.43 -20.21
CA LEU A 729 29.29 8.62 -20.42
C LEU A 729 28.16 9.10 -19.52
N GLN A 730 26.93 9.10 -20.05
CA GLN A 730 25.75 9.34 -19.25
C GLN A 730 25.54 8.22 -18.23
N TYR A 731 25.77 6.97 -18.64
CA TYR A 731 25.92 5.80 -17.76
C TYR A 731 26.39 4.56 -18.54
N ILE A 732 26.85 3.55 -17.80
CA ILE A 732 26.97 2.15 -18.23
C ILE A 732 25.87 1.29 -17.60
N GLU A 733 25.14 0.52 -18.42
CA GLU A 733 24.14 -0.46 -17.96
C GLU A 733 24.85 -1.76 -17.58
N GLU A 734 24.66 -2.19 -16.32
CA GLU A 734 24.99 -3.53 -15.82
C GLU A 734 26.42 -4.02 -16.16
N PRO A 735 27.45 -3.29 -15.71
CA PRO A 735 28.85 -3.49 -16.14
C PRO A 735 29.46 -4.82 -15.71
N VAL A 736 28.93 -5.47 -14.67
CA VAL A 736 29.56 -6.62 -13.99
C VAL A 736 28.63 -7.81 -13.95
N GLN A 737 29.19 -9.02 -14.00
CA GLN A 737 28.47 -10.29 -13.89
C GLN A 737 27.70 -10.44 -12.57
N ASN A 738 28.33 -10.07 -11.44
CA ASN A 738 27.74 -10.17 -10.12
C ASN A 738 27.16 -8.82 -9.67
N GLU A 739 25.86 -8.78 -9.37
CA GLU A 739 25.15 -7.58 -8.94
C GLU A 739 25.67 -7.00 -7.61
N GLU A 740 26.31 -7.81 -6.77
CA GLU A 740 26.95 -7.34 -5.53
C GLU A 740 28.16 -6.45 -5.77
N ASP A 741 28.83 -6.60 -6.92
CA ASP A 741 30.02 -5.83 -7.26
C ASP A 741 29.70 -4.47 -7.92
N ILE A 742 28.42 -4.19 -8.22
CA ILE A 742 28.00 -2.96 -8.92
C ILE A 742 28.40 -1.70 -8.14
N ILE A 743 28.13 -1.67 -6.83
CA ILE A 743 28.45 -0.49 -5.99
C ILE A 743 29.96 -0.30 -5.92
N LYS A 744 30.70 -1.39 -5.71
CA LYS A 744 32.16 -1.39 -5.68
C LYS A 744 32.75 -0.89 -7.01
N TYR A 745 32.19 -1.32 -8.13
CA TYR A 745 32.57 -0.83 -9.46
C TYR A 745 32.33 0.68 -9.60
N CYS A 746 31.19 1.20 -9.13
CA CYS A 746 30.91 2.64 -9.15
C CYS A 746 31.99 3.42 -8.39
N GLU A 747 32.37 2.95 -7.20
CA GLU A 747 33.36 3.61 -6.33
C GLU A 747 34.77 3.59 -6.95
N GLU A 748 35.19 2.46 -7.53
CA GLU A 748 36.55 2.30 -8.06
C GLU A 748 36.73 2.90 -9.48
N SER A 749 35.76 2.73 -10.38
CA SER A 749 35.82 3.32 -11.73
C SER A 749 35.54 4.83 -11.70
N GLY A 750 34.62 5.25 -10.84
CA GLY A 750 34.03 6.59 -10.84
C GLY A 750 33.04 6.83 -11.99
N LEU A 751 32.63 5.77 -12.72
CA LEU A 751 31.67 5.89 -13.81
C LEU A 751 30.22 5.82 -13.30
N PRO A 752 29.30 6.59 -13.92
CA PRO A 752 27.88 6.47 -13.63
C PRO A 752 27.32 5.14 -14.13
N VAL A 753 26.52 4.47 -13.31
CA VAL A 753 25.93 3.15 -13.61
C VAL A 753 24.40 3.23 -13.67
N ALA A 754 23.82 2.43 -14.56
CA ALA A 754 22.40 2.18 -14.65
C ALA A 754 22.08 0.71 -14.32
N LEU A 755 20.97 0.48 -13.63
CA LEU A 755 20.44 -0.86 -13.38
C LEU A 755 19.44 -1.25 -14.48
N ASP A 756 19.55 -2.49 -14.96
CA ASP A 756 18.63 -3.12 -15.91
C ASP A 756 18.29 -4.53 -15.42
N GLU A 757 19.11 -5.56 -15.72
CA GLU A 757 18.82 -6.94 -15.31
C GLU A 757 18.74 -7.13 -13.77
N THR A 758 19.32 -6.24 -12.98
CA THR A 758 19.22 -6.28 -11.50
C THR A 758 17.79 -6.12 -11.03
N ILE A 759 16.99 -5.27 -11.70
CA ILE A 759 15.64 -4.95 -11.22
C ILE A 759 14.59 -5.95 -11.70
N ASP A 760 14.90 -6.80 -12.68
CA ASP A 760 13.96 -7.79 -13.25
C ASP A 760 13.45 -8.79 -12.20
N LYS A 761 14.25 -9.02 -11.14
CA LYS A 761 13.93 -9.94 -10.05
C LYS A 761 13.00 -9.34 -8.98
N PHE A 762 12.67 -8.05 -9.03
CA PHE A 762 12.09 -7.31 -7.90
C PHE A 762 10.55 -7.43 -7.78
N GLN A 763 9.93 -8.49 -8.30
CA GLN A 763 8.48 -8.58 -8.47
C GLN A 763 7.65 -8.61 -7.17
N LYS A 764 8.23 -9.01 -6.03
CA LYS A 764 7.50 -9.15 -4.76
C LYS A 764 7.55 -7.90 -3.87
N ASP A 765 8.72 -7.26 -3.77
CA ASP A 765 8.92 -6.07 -2.95
C ASP A 765 9.99 -5.14 -3.57
N PRO A 766 9.63 -4.35 -4.60
CA PRO A 766 10.60 -3.53 -5.31
C PRO A 766 11.32 -2.48 -4.45
N LEU A 767 10.61 -1.86 -3.49
CA LEU A 767 11.17 -0.74 -2.73
C LEU A 767 12.29 -1.19 -1.79
N ASN A 768 12.11 -2.31 -1.11
CA ASN A 768 13.11 -2.88 -0.21
C ASN A 768 14.38 -3.29 -0.97
N MET A 769 14.20 -3.94 -2.12
CA MET A 769 15.34 -4.36 -2.95
C MET A 769 16.11 -3.16 -3.54
N LEU A 770 15.42 -2.08 -3.88
CA LEU A 770 16.03 -0.86 -4.41
C LEU A 770 16.82 -0.06 -3.36
N GLU A 771 16.53 -0.24 -2.06
CA GLU A 771 17.20 0.48 -0.96
C GLU A 771 18.73 0.29 -1.01
N LYS A 772 19.20 -0.92 -1.34
CA LYS A 772 20.63 -1.24 -1.53
C LYS A 772 21.30 -0.37 -2.61
N TYR A 773 20.53 0.09 -3.61
CA TYR A 773 21.04 0.80 -4.78
C TYR A 773 20.81 2.31 -4.73
N ALA A 774 20.61 2.88 -3.53
CA ALA A 774 20.52 4.32 -3.34
C ALA A 774 21.82 5.08 -3.65
N HIS A 775 22.96 4.38 -3.74
CA HIS A 775 24.31 4.95 -3.97
C HIS A 775 24.35 6.03 -5.09
N PRO A 776 25.07 7.15 -4.91
CA PRO A 776 25.10 8.25 -5.88
C PRO A 776 25.65 7.88 -7.26
N GLY A 777 26.54 6.89 -7.33
CA GLY A 777 27.07 6.36 -8.59
C GLY A 777 26.03 5.60 -9.43
N ILE A 778 24.92 5.17 -8.83
CA ILE A 778 23.76 4.64 -9.55
C ILE A 778 22.89 5.81 -9.98
N VAL A 779 22.94 6.18 -11.25
CA VAL A 779 22.30 7.40 -11.77
C VAL A 779 21.02 7.14 -12.56
N ALA A 780 20.78 5.89 -12.97
CA ALA A 780 19.62 5.53 -13.79
C ALA A 780 19.07 4.14 -13.46
N ILE A 781 17.78 3.97 -13.69
CA ILE A 781 17.06 2.70 -13.66
C ILE A 781 16.40 2.51 -15.02
N VAL A 782 16.77 1.43 -15.72
CA VAL A 782 16.20 1.02 -17.01
C VAL A 782 14.99 0.16 -16.72
N ILE A 783 13.81 0.60 -17.15
CA ILE A 783 12.52 0.04 -16.79
C ILE A 783 11.89 -0.56 -18.04
N LYS A 784 11.77 -1.88 -18.08
CA LYS A 784 11.08 -2.62 -19.15
C LYS A 784 9.73 -3.13 -18.63
N PRO A 785 8.60 -2.44 -18.88
CA PRO A 785 7.31 -2.81 -18.27
C PRO A 785 6.90 -4.27 -18.48
N SER A 786 7.23 -4.86 -19.64
CA SER A 786 6.98 -6.28 -19.95
C SER A 786 7.76 -7.25 -19.06
N VAL A 787 8.93 -6.86 -18.55
CA VAL A 787 9.82 -7.73 -17.75
C VAL A 787 9.56 -7.58 -16.24
N ILE A 788 9.28 -6.37 -15.77
CA ILE A 788 9.03 -6.10 -14.34
C ILE A 788 7.57 -6.35 -13.91
N GLY A 789 6.67 -6.57 -14.86
CA GLY A 789 5.28 -6.94 -14.61
C GLY A 789 4.30 -5.77 -14.61
N GLY A 790 4.30 -4.98 -15.68
CA GLY A 790 3.27 -4.00 -15.99
C GLY A 790 3.59 -2.56 -15.60
N PHE A 791 2.64 -1.68 -15.92
CA PHE A 791 2.72 -0.23 -15.72
C PHE A 791 2.65 0.15 -14.24
N GLU A 792 1.93 -0.61 -13.42
CA GLU A 792 1.86 -0.37 -11.97
C GLU A 792 3.25 -0.54 -11.31
N ASN A 793 3.91 -1.67 -11.56
CA ASN A 793 5.26 -1.90 -11.05
C ASN A 793 6.27 -0.93 -11.69
N ALA A 794 6.13 -0.63 -12.99
CA ALA A 794 6.97 0.34 -13.68
C ALA A 794 6.86 1.73 -13.07
N GLY A 795 5.64 2.15 -12.76
CA GLY A 795 5.36 3.43 -12.11
C GLY A 795 5.95 3.49 -10.71
N LEU A 796 5.85 2.41 -9.94
CA LEU A 796 6.43 2.32 -8.60
C LEU A 796 7.96 2.49 -8.62
N ILE A 797 8.65 1.76 -9.50
CA ILE A 797 10.11 1.82 -9.65
C ILE A 797 10.55 3.19 -10.18
N ALA A 798 9.87 3.72 -11.19
CA ALA A 798 10.17 5.04 -11.75
C ALA A 798 10.03 6.15 -10.71
N ARG A 799 8.97 6.11 -9.89
CA ARG A 799 8.76 7.06 -8.79
C ARG A 799 9.87 6.98 -7.75
N TRP A 800 10.32 5.77 -7.40
CA TRP A 800 11.44 5.59 -6.47
C TRP A 800 12.73 6.21 -7.05
N ALA A 801 13.02 5.94 -8.34
CA ALA A 801 14.19 6.48 -9.02
C ALA A 801 14.18 8.02 -9.01
N GLN A 802 13.07 8.63 -9.45
CA GLN A 802 12.88 10.07 -9.50
C GLN A 802 12.97 10.73 -8.12
N ARG A 803 12.39 10.12 -7.08
CA ARG A 803 12.52 10.56 -5.68
C ARG A 803 13.98 10.65 -5.22
N HIS A 804 14.83 9.74 -5.69
CA HIS A 804 16.26 9.71 -5.37
C HIS A 804 17.12 10.48 -6.36
N GLY A 805 16.52 11.27 -7.27
CA GLY A 805 17.25 12.05 -8.26
C GLY A 805 17.89 11.20 -9.36
N LYS A 806 17.44 9.95 -9.53
CA LYS A 806 17.90 9.02 -10.56
C LYS A 806 17.00 9.12 -11.80
N MET A 807 17.56 8.87 -12.97
CA MET A 807 16.81 8.80 -14.22
C MET A 807 15.94 7.53 -14.25
N ALA A 808 14.68 7.67 -14.67
CA ALA A 808 13.82 6.56 -15.02
C ALA A 808 13.77 6.45 -16.55
N VAL A 809 14.37 5.40 -17.12
CA VAL A 809 14.48 5.18 -18.56
C VAL A 809 13.56 4.04 -18.95
N VAL A 810 12.43 4.33 -19.60
CA VAL A 810 11.55 3.30 -20.17
C VAL A 810 12.24 2.69 -21.38
N SER A 811 12.39 1.36 -21.38
CA SER A 811 13.04 0.61 -22.45
C SER A 811 12.12 -0.46 -22.99
N ALA A 812 12.28 -0.75 -24.28
CA ALA A 812 11.59 -1.83 -24.97
C ALA A 812 12.41 -3.13 -24.95
N ALA A 813 11.73 -4.27 -24.86
CA ALA A 813 12.24 -5.62 -25.10
C ALA A 813 11.65 -6.17 -26.42
N PHE A 814 11.85 -5.43 -27.51
CA PHE A 814 11.32 -5.76 -28.84
C PHE A 814 9.78 -5.94 -28.86
N GLU A 815 9.05 -5.05 -28.19
CA GLU A 815 7.61 -4.90 -28.39
C GLU A 815 7.31 -4.35 -29.79
N SER A 816 6.12 -4.67 -30.28
CA SER A 816 5.58 -4.16 -31.55
C SER A 816 5.14 -2.69 -31.44
N GLY A 817 4.63 -2.15 -32.54
CA GLY A 817 4.02 -0.83 -32.60
C GLY A 817 2.87 -0.62 -31.59
N LEU A 818 2.22 -1.70 -31.15
CA LEU A 818 1.22 -1.66 -30.09
C LEU A 818 1.86 -1.33 -28.73
N GLY A 819 2.81 -2.16 -28.27
CA GLY A 819 3.48 -1.96 -26.99
C GLY A 819 4.33 -0.69 -26.94
N LEU A 820 5.05 -0.38 -28.02
CA LEU A 820 5.84 0.85 -28.12
C LEU A 820 4.97 2.12 -28.03
N SER A 821 3.77 2.14 -28.62
CA SER A 821 2.83 3.25 -28.48
C SER A 821 2.40 3.45 -27.03
N ALA A 822 2.13 2.36 -26.30
CA ALA A 822 1.81 2.41 -24.88
C ALA A 822 3.01 2.92 -24.05
N TYR A 823 4.23 2.49 -24.36
CA TYR A 823 5.44 2.91 -23.66
C TYR A 823 5.78 4.39 -23.90
N ILE A 824 5.49 4.91 -25.09
CA ILE A 824 5.61 6.35 -25.39
C ILE A 824 4.70 7.17 -24.46
N ILE A 825 3.43 6.78 -24.37
CA ILE A 825 2.44 7.45 -23.51
C ILE A 825 2.84 7.33 -22.04
N PHE A 826 3.26 6.15 -21.62
CA PHE A 826 3.69 5.91 -20.25
C PHE A 826 4.94 6.72 -19.88
N SER A 827 5.90 6.87 -20.79
CA SER A 827 7.07 7.73 -20.59
C SER A 827 6.66 9.19 -20.37
N SER A 828 5.70 9.69 -21.17
CA SER A 828 5.15 11.03 -20.97
C SER A 828 4.44 11.19 -19.61
N TYR A 829 3.74 10.16 -19.16
CA TYR A 829 3.14 10.14 -17.81
C TYR A 829 4.23 10.26 -16.73
N LEU A 830 5.33 9.52 -16.85
CA LEU A 830 6.44 9.58 -15.90
C LEU A 830 7.15 10.93 -15.88
N GLU A 831 7.26 11.63 -17.01
CA GLU A 831 7.81 12.99 -17.07
C GLU A 831 6.93 14.01 -16.36
N LEU A 832 5.60 13.93 -16.54
CA LEU A 832 4.63 14.78 -15.82
C LEU A 832 4.72 14.56 -14.31
N GLN A 833 4.79 13.30 -13.88
CA GLN A 833 4.96 12.94 -12.47
C GLN A 833 6.29 13.48 -11.90
N ASN A 834 7.39 13.37 -12.65
CA ASN A 834 8.68 13.90 -12.21
C ASN A 834 8.69 15.42 -12.07
N ALA A 835 8.10 16.12 -13.04
CA ALA A 835 8.00 17.58 -13.01
C ALA A 835 7.28 18.07 -11.75
N TYR A 836 6.20 17.36 -11.38
CA TYR A 836 5.50 17.63 -10.14
C TYR A 836 6.35 17.31 -8.90
N LEU A 837 7.00 16.14 -8.88
CA LEU A 837 7.88 15.73 -7.78
C LEU A 837 8.97 16.77 -7.52
N CYS A 838 9.64 17.25 -8.57
CA CYS A 838 10.63 18.33 -8.48
C CYS A 838 10.04 19.61 -7.87
N LYS A 839 8.83 20.00 -8.30
CA LYS A 839 8.11 21.17 -7.74
C LYS A 839 7.83 21.02 -6.25
N VAL A 840 7.37 19.86 -5.79
CA VAL A 840 7.06 19.61 -4.36
C VAL A 840 8.32 19.58 -3.50
N MET A 841 9.39 18.99 -4.03
CA MET A 841 10.68 18.86 -3.35
C MET A 841 11.59 20.10 -3.50
N ASN A 842 11.12 21.16 -4.18
CA ASN A 842 11.92 22.35 -4.51
C ASN A 842 13.26 22.00 -5.20
N ARG A 843 13.24 21.04 -6.14
CA ARG A 843 14.39 20.63 -6.94
C ARG A 843 14.31 21.22 -8.33
N GLU A 844 15.47 21.48 -8.93
CA GLU A 844 15.54 21.82 -10.35
C GLU A 844 15.03 20.66 -11.22
N LEU A 845 14.32 20.99 -12.28
CA LEU A 845 13.81 20.00 -13.22
C LEU A 845 14.92 19.62 -14.19
N CYS A 846 15.35 18.36 -14.15
CA CYS A 846 16.33 17.82 -15.08
C CYS A 846 15.81 17.88 -16.54
N PRO A 847 16.71 17.93 -17.54
CA PRO A 847 16.33 17.80 -18.94
C PRO A 847 15.56 16.49 -19.22
N PRO A 848 14.66 16.46 -20.22
CA PRO A 848 13.97 15.24 -20.63
C PRO A 848 14.95 14.13 -20.99
N VAL A 849 14.72 12.95 -20.44
CA VAL A 849 15.57 11.77 -20.60
C VAL A 849 15.21 11.06 -21.90
N ALA A 850 16.22 10.71 -22.70
CA ALA A 850 15.99 9.89 -23.89
C ALA A 850 15.61 8.46 -23.49
N GLN A 851 14.49 7.95 -24.01
CA GLN A 851 13.93 6.65 -23.66
C GLN A 851 14.53 5.53 -24.51
N GLY A 852 14.68 4.32 -23.94
CA GLY A 852 15.29 3.13 -24.55
C GLY A 852 14.37 2.40 -25.54
N LEU A 853 13.67 3.13 -26.40
CA LEU A 853 12.68 2.56 -27.33
C LEU A 853 13.25 2.31 -28.74
N GLY A 854 14.57 2.33 -28.91
CA GLY A 854 15.26 2.22 -30.19
C GLY A 854 15.11 0.90 -30.94
N THR A 855 14.59 -0.16 -30.29
CA THR A 855 14.42 -1.49 -30.91
C THR A 855 13.46 -1.49 -32.10
N TYR A 856 12.62 -0.46 -32.24
CA TYR A 856 11.70 -0.30 -33.39
C TYR A 856 12.42 -0.37 -34.75
N GLN A 857 13.67 0.06 -34.84
CA GLN A 857 14.46 0.05 -36.09
C GLN A 857 14.75 -1.36 -36.61
N TRP A 858 14.63 -2.37 -35.75
CA TRP A 858 14.82 -3.78 -36.09
C TRP A 858 13.53 -4.47 -36.55
N LEU A 859 12.38 -3.81 -36.41
CA LEU A 859 11.10 -4.36 -36.88
C LEU A 859 11.03 -4.19 -38.40
N LYS A 860 11.02 -5.30 -39.14
CA LYS A 860 10.81 -5.28 -40.60
C LYS A 860 9.31 -5.25 -40.92
N GLU A 861 8.55 -5.93 -40.10
CA GLU A 861 7.09 -5.98 -40.09
C GLU A 861 6.60 -5.54 -38.72
N ASP A 862 5.36 -5.07 -38.66
CA ASP A 862 4.74 -4.63 -37.42
C ASP A 862 3.33 -5.23 -37.28
N VAL A 863 2.88 -5.34 -36.03
CA VAL A 863 1.52 -5.70 -35.65
C VAL A 863 0.55 -4.58 -36.02
N THR A 864 0.99 -3.32 -35.98
CA THR A 864 0.16 -2.18 -36.40
C THR A 864 0.33 -1.94 -37.90
N THR A 865 -0.77 -1.65 -38.60
CA THR A 865 -0.70 -1.24 -40.03
C THR A 865 -0.15 0.18 -40.19
N ASP A 866 -0.41 1.05 -39.22
CA ASP A 866 0.19 2.36 -39.13
C ASP A 866 1.54 2.27 -38.39
N PRO A 867 2.67 2.65 -39.01
CA PRO A 867 3.96 2.63 -38.33
C PRO A 867 4.04 3.74 -37.29
N ILE A 868 4.70 3.45 -36.17
CA ILE A 868 5.04 4.48 -35.17
C ILE A 868 5.89 5.55 -35.84
N SER A 869 5.51 6.81 -35.62
CA SER A 869 6.27 7.95 -36.11
C SER A 869 7.34 8.34 -35.10
N ILE A 870 8.52 7.73 -35.23
CA ILE A 870 9.75 8.23 -34.64
C ILE A 870 10.50 8.93 -35.76
N CYS A 871 10.47 10.26 -35.76
CA CYS A 871 11.03 11.05 -36.84
C CYS A 871 11.63 12.37 -36.33
N HIS A 872 12.49 12.94 -37.16
CA HIS A 872 13.09 14.24 -36.89
C HIS A 872 12.02 15.33 -36.86
N ASN A 873 11.86 16.01 -35.72
CA ASN A 873 10.96 17.15 -35.61
C ASN A 873 11.64 18.40 -36.18
N SER A 874 11.17 18.89 -37.32
CA SER A 874 11.71 20.07 -38.02
C SER A 874 11.64 21.37 -37.20
N CYS A 875 10.72 21.49 -36.24
CA CYS A 875 10.58 22.66 -35.37
C CYS A 875 11.55 22.62 -34.17
N ARG A 876 11.89 21.43 -33.66
CA ARG A 876 12.72 21.25 -32.45
C ARG A 876 14.16 20.81 -32.76
N GLY A 877 14.42 20.25 -33.94
CA GLY A 877 15.75 19.89 -34.43
C GLY A 877 16.32 18.58 -33.89
N PHE A 878 15.47 17.66 -33.41
CA PHE A 878 15.89 16.35 -32.90
C PHE A 878 14.84 15.26 -33.16
N VAL A 879 15.25 13.99 -33.08
CA VAL A 879 14.39 12.81 -33.23
C VAL A 879 13.58 12.58 -31.95
N GLU A 880 12.28 12.43 -32.12
CA GLU A 880 11.34 12.22 -31.02
C GLU A 880 10.16 11.35 -31.46
N ALA A 881 9.47 10.75 -30.49
CA ALA A 881 8.22 10.05 -30.70
C ALA A 881 7.03 10.94 -30.28
N SER A 882 6.03 11.05 -31.16
CA SER A 882 4.83 11.85 -30.90
C SER A 882 3.84 11.12 -29.98
N VAL A 883 3.52 11.72 -28.83
CA VAL A 883 2.52 11.19 -27.89
C VAL A 883 1.11 11.22 -28.51
N ALA A 884 0.81 12.25 -29.31
CA ALA A 884 -0.47 12.36 -30.01
C ALA A 884 -0.68 11.24 -31.04
N LYS A 885 0.36 10.90 -31.81
CA LYS A 885 0.27 9.81 -32.79
C LYS A 885 0.23 8.42 -32.12
N ALA A 886 1.02 8.20 -31.08
CA ALA A 886 0.91 6.98 -30.26
C ALA A 886 -0.51 6.83 -29.67
N THR A 887 -1.11 7.92 -29.19
CA THR A 887 -2.50 7.94 -28.72
C THR A 887 -3.47 7.55 -29.84
N HIS A 888 -3.29 8.10 -31.04
CA HIS A 888 -4.14 7.79 -32.19
C HIS A 888 -4.07 6.31 -32.60
N ILE A 889 -2.87 5.72 -32.61
CA ILE A 889 -2.65 4.30 -32.92
C ILE A 889 -3.42 3.42 -31.92
N LEU A 890 -3.36 3.73 -30.61
CA LEU A 890 -4.07 2.94 -29.60
C LEU A 890 -5.59 3.13 -29.59
N GLN A 891 -6.09 4.30 -30.03
CA GLN A 891 -7.53 4.56 -30.12
C GLN A 891 -8.16 3.95 -31.37
N ASN A 892 -7.43 3.92 -32.49
CA ASN A 892 -7.91 3.43 -33.78
C ASN A 892 -7.04 2.27 -34.28
N LEU A 893 -6.72 1.33 -33.39
CA LEU A 893 -5.78 0.26 -33.67
C LEU A 893 -6.27 -0.60 -34.85
N GLN A 894 -5.45 -0.66 -35.89
CA GLN A 894 -5.64 -1.56 -37.02
C GLN A 894 -4.54 -2.63 -37.00
N ILE A 895 -4.94 -3.85 -36.64
CA ILE A 895 -4.06 -5.01 -36.58
C ILE A 895 -3.76 -5.48 -38.00
N ASN A 896 -2.47 -5.66 -38.30
CA ASN A 896 -2.00 -6.27 -39.52
C ASN A 896 -2.32 -7.78 -39.50
N ASN A 897 -3.35 -8.20 -40.22
CA ASN A 897 -3.77 -9.60 -40.24
C ASN A 897 -2.74 -10.53 -40.91
N ASP A 898 -1.80 -10.00 -41.70
CA ASP A 898 -0.79 -10.81 -42.39
C ASP A 898 0.24 -11.42 -41.42
N VAL A 899 0.40 -10.82 -40.23
CA VAL A 899 1.34 -11.29 -39.19
C VAL A 899 0.67 -12.17 -38.14
N ILE A 900 -0.66 -12.33 -38.19
CA ILE A 900 -1.42 -13.15 -37.24
C ILE A 900 -1.37 -14.62 -37.65
N CYS A 901 -0.82 -15.46 -36.78
CA CYS A 901 -0.68 -16.89 -37.01
C CYS A 901 -1.90 -17.69 -36.56
N LYS A 902 -2.46 -17.34 -35.41
CA LYS A 902 -3.58 -18.07 -34.78
C LYS A 902 -4.36 -17.11 -33.90
N THR A 903 -5.68 -17.19 -33.94
CA THR A 903 -6.57 -16.52 -32.98
C THR A 903 -7.26 -17.59 -32.15
N SER A 904 -7.17 -17.47 -30.84
CA SER A 904 -7.80 -18.40 -29.90
C SER A 904 -9.00 -17.71 -29.24
N MET A 905 -10.13 -18.42 -29.24
CA MET A 905 -11.34 -18.06 -28.48
C MET A 905 -11.59 -19.10 -27.39
N GLU A 906 -12.56 -18.82 -26.51
CA GLU A 906 -12.94 -19.73 -25.42
C GLU A 906 -13.23 -21.15 -25.92
N GLU A 907 -12.49 -22.14 -25.40
CA GLU A 907 -12.70 -23.54 -25.73
C GLU A 907 -14.02 -24.07 -25.12
N GLN A 908 -14.79 -24.81 -25.93
CA GLN A 908 -16.03 -25.41 -25.47
C GLN A 908 -15.76 -26.59 -24.53
N VAL A 909 -16.30 -26.51 -23.31
CA VAL A 909 -16.33 -27.63 -22.37
C VAL A 909 -17.46 -28.58 -22.76
N LEU A 910 -17.10 -29.79 -23.18
CA LEU A 910 -18.07 -30.86 -23.43
C LEU A 910 -18.57 -31.38 -22.08
N ARG A 911 -19.89 -31.39 -21.90
CA ARG A 911 -20.53 -31.90 -20.69
C ARG A 911 -21.37 -33.12 -21.05
N TYR A 912 -21.15 -34.23 -20.36
CA TYR A 912 -21.94 -35.44 -20.55
C TYR A 912 -22.23 -36.14 -19.23
N GLN A 913 -23.23 -37.00 -19.24
CA GLN A 913 -23.68 -37.75 -18.07
C GLN A 913 -23.50 -39.25 -18.34
N LEU A 914 -22.75 -39.92 -17.47
CA LEU A 914 -22.56 -41.37 -17.52
C LEU A 914 -23.46 -42.03 -16.48
N ASN A 915 -24.32 -42.94 -16.92
CA ASN A 915 -25.15 -43.74 -16.00
C ASN A 915 -24.40 -45.02 -15.61
N VAL A 916 -24.21 -45.22 -14.32
CA VAL A 916 -23.56 -46.40 -13.74
C VAL A 916 -24.59 -47.20 -12.95
N ASN A 917 -24.95 -48.37 -13.50
CA ASN A 917 -25.89 -49.30 -12.90
C ASN A 917 -25.12 -50.46 -12.26
N SER A 918 -25.23 -50.61 -10.94
CA SER A 918 -24.76 -51.78 -10.19
C SER A 918 -25.95 -52.53 -9.59
N LYS A 919 -25.73 -53.76 -9.09
CA LYS A 919 -26.80 -54.60 -8.53
C LYS A 919 -27.55 -53.94 -7.36
N ASP A 920 -26.87 -53.07 -6.60
CA ASP A 920 -27.39 -52.51 -5.35
C ASP A 920 -27.61 -50.99 -5.38
N PHE A 921 -27.22 -50.29 -6.46
CA PHE A 921 -27.45 -48.85 -6.62
C PHE A 921 -27.38 -48.39 -8.08
N CYS A 922 -28.11 -47.31 -8.37
CA CYS A 922 -28.04 -46.57 -9.63
C CYS A 922 -27.45 -45.18 -9.35
N SER A 923 -26.42 -44.78 -10.10
CA SER A 923 -25.85 -43.44 -9.98
C SER A 923 -25.58 -42.86 -11.36
N PHE A 924 -25.65 -41.54 -11.46
CA PHE A 924 -25.15 -40.86 -12.65
C PHE A 924 -23.97 -39.97 -12.27
N ILE A 925 -22.96 -40.01 -13.13
CA ILE A 925 -21.70 -39.29 -12.98
C ILE A 925 -21.71 -38.16 -14.00
N LYS A 926 -21.55 -36.93 -13.52
CA LYS A 926 -21.29 -35.78 -14.40
C LYS A 926 -19.82 -35.80 -14.81
N VAL A 927 -19.59 -35.71 -16.10
CA VAL A 927 -18.25 -35.65 -16.67
C VAL A 927 -18.13 -34.41 -17.55
N GLN A 928 -16.98 -33.76 -17.42
CA GLN A 928 -16.61 -32.59 -18.20
C GLN A 928 -15.32 -32.90 -18.93
N GLU A 929 -15.23 -32.52 -20.19
CA GLU A 929 -14.09 -32.82 -21.05
C GLU A 929 -13.70 -31.60 -21.88
N ILE A 930 -12.40 -31.40 -22.03
CA ILE A 930 -11.81 -30.33 -22.85
C ILE A 930 -10.48 -30.81 -23.47
N GLY A 931 -10.09 -30.19 -24.58
CA GLY A 931 -8.94 -30.57 -25.40
C GLY A 931 -9.33 -31.36 -26.66
N GLN A 932 -8.53 -31.25 -27.73
CA GLN A 932 -8.77 -31.98 -28.98
C GLN A 932 -8.34 -33.45 -28.86
N ARG A 933 -9.06 -34.35 -29.55
CA ARG A 933 -8.63 -35.75 -29.76
C ARG A 933 -7.55 -35.75 -30.85
N ILE A 934 -6.28 -35.84 -30.48
CA ILE A 934 -5.18 -35.91 -31.45
C ILE A 934 -4.39 -37.20 -31.17
N ASP A 935 -4.30 -38.06 -32.18
CA ASP A 935 -3.77 -39.43 -32.20
C ASP A 935 -2.83 -39.95 -31.07
N ILE A 936 -3.28 -41.06 -30.46
CA ILE A 936 -2.59 -42.30 -29.99
C ILE A 936 -1.43 -42.18 -28.97
N GLN A 937 -0.84 -41.01 -28.71
CA GLN A 937 0.14 -40.79 -27.62
C GLN A 937 -0.34 -39.77 -26.57
N ASP A 938 -1.64 -39.76 -26.27
CA ASP A 938 -2.28 -38.74 -25.42
C ASP A 938 -1.94 -38.90 -23.91
N ASN A 939 -1.39 -37.84 -23.33
CA ASN A 939 -1.45 -37.62 -21.89
C ASN A 939 -2.89 -37.24 -21.52
N ILE A 940 -3.61 -38.12 -20.82
CA ILE A 940 -4.95 -37.85 -20.28
C ILE A 940 -4.81 -37.43 -18.83
N LEU A 941 -5.29 -36.25 -18.49
CA LEU A 941 -5.36 -35.76 -17.11
C LEU A 941 -6.78 -35.95 -16.58
N LEU A 942 -6.89 -36.75 -15.52
CA LEU A 942 -8.16 -37.03 -14.84
C LEU A 942 -8.23 -36.23 -13.53
N PHE A 943 -9.21 -35.34 -13.45
CA PHE A 943 -9.51 -34.55 -12.26
C PHE A 943 -10.66 -35.21 -11.51
N LEU A 944 -10.43 -35.60 -10.26
CA LEU A 944 -11.43 -36.25 -9.40
C LEU A 944 -11.91 -35.29 -8.32
N HIS A 945 -13.22 -35.09 -8.21
CA HIS A 945 -13.83 -34.16 -7.26
C HIS A 945 -14.63 -34.92 -6.17
N GLY A 946 -14.34 -34.71 -4.87
CA GLY A 946 -14.81 -35.62 -3.80
C GLY A 946 -15.06 -35.07 -2.38
N PHE A 947 -15.01 -33.77 -2.12
CA PHE A 947 -15.20 -33.27 -0.74
C PHE A 947 -16.26 -32.15 -0.63
N LEU A 948 -16.15 -31.05 -1.37
CA LEU A 948 -17.12 -29.93 -1.46
C LEU A 948 -16.90 -29.18 -2.79
N GLY A 949 -17.97 -28.74 -3.48
CA GLY A 949 -17.87 -28.06 -4.78
C GLY A 949 -18.51 -28.84 -5.93
N THR A 950 -18.18 -28.52 -7.18
CA THR A 950 -18.50 -29.37 -8.35
C THR A 950 -17.30 -29.48 -9.28
N GLY A 951 -17.29 -30.47 -10.17
CA GLY A 951 -16.28 -30.63 -11.21
C GLY A 951 -16.08 -29.41 -12.11
N GLU A 952 -17.02 -28.44 -12.11
CA GLU A 952 -16.87 -27.15 -12.79
C GLU A 952 -15.72 -26.31 -12.24
N GLU A 953 -15.34 -26.49 -10.98
CA GLU A 953 -14.20 -25.78 -10.37
C GLU A 953 -12.86 -26.16 -11.01
N TRP A 954 -12.79 -27.30 -11.68
CA TRP A 954 -11.60 -27.73 -12.43
C TRP A 954 -11.51 -27.09 -13.82
N ILE A 955 -12.60 -26.57 -14.39
CA ILE A 955 -12.64 -26.01 -15.75
C ILE A 955 -11.51 -24.99 -16.02
N PRO A 956 -11.22 -24.02 -15.14
CA PRO A 956 -10.16 -23.05 -15.41
C PRO A 956 -8.78 -23.70 -15.55
N ILE A 957 -8.47 -24.68 -14.70
CA ILE A 957 -7.22 -25.44 -14.75
C ILE A 957 -7.19 -26.31 -16.00
N MET A 958 -8.29 -27.02 -16.28
CA MET A 958 -8.41 -27.87 -17.47
C MET A 958 -8.23 -27.07 -18.76
N LYS A 959 -8.75 -25.84 -18.85
CA LYS A 959 -8.54 -24.91 -19.97
C LYS A 959 -7.09 -24.46 -20.13
N ALA A 960 -6.35 -24.31 -19.04
CA ALA A 960 -4.95 -23.91 -19.09
C ALA A 960 -4.12 -25.01 -19.80
N VAL A 961 -4.33 -26.27 -19.41
CA VAL A 961 -3.57 -27.43 -19.89
C VAL A 961 -4.17 -28.14 -21.11
N SER A 962 -5.37 -27.75 -21.56
CA SER A 962 -6.10 -28.41 -22.66
C SER A 962 -5.37 -28.38 -24.01
N GLY A 963 -4.45 -27.44 -24.21
CA GLY A 963 -3.61 -27.39 -25.40
C GLY A 963 -2.50 -28.45 -25.43
N SER A 964 -2.18 -29.07 -24.30
CA SER A 964 -1.09 -30.03 -24.14
C SER A 964 -1.57 -31.43 -23.70
N ALA A 965 -2.79 -31.52 -23.13
CA ALA A 965 -3.36 -32.76 -22.62
C ALA A 965 -4.89 -32.79 -22.74
N ARG A 966 -5.46 -33.97 -22.97
CA ARG A 966 -6.90 -34.18 -22.89
C ARG A 966 -7.31 -34.22 -21.42
N CYS A 967 -8.18 -33.30 -21.01
CA CYS A 967 -8.56 -33.13 -19.61
C CYS A 967 -9.99 -33.61 -19.37
N ILE A 968 -10.17 -34.46 -18.37
CA ILE A 968 -11.47 -35.02 -17.98
C ILE A 968 -11.69 -34.75 -16.49
N SER A 969 -12.76 -34.07 -16.13
CA SER A 969 -13.19 -33.84 -14.74
C SER A 969 -14.41 -34.71 -14.43
N ILE A 970 -14.37 -35.38 -13.28
CA ILE A 970 -15.40 -36.32 -12.82
C ILE A 970 -15.82 -35.96 -11.38
N ASP A 971 -17.12 -35.76 -11.20
CA ASP A 971 -17.75 -35.71 -9.87
C ASP A 971 -17.89 -37.12 -9.31
N LEU A 972 -17.16 -37.45 -8.23
CA LEU A 972 -17.25 -38.77 -7.59
C LEU A 972 -18.68 -39.04 -7.07
N PRO A 973 -19.13 -40.31 -7.04
CA PRO A 973 -20.47 -40.67 -6.60
C PRO A 973 -20.79 -40.11 -5.20
N GLY A 974 -21.93 -39.41 -5.07
CA GLY A 974 -22.36 -38.82 -3.80
C GLY A 974 -21.81 -37.42 -3.51
N HIS A 975 -20.96 -36.88 -4.39
CA HIS A 975 -20.36 -35.55 -4.27
C HIS A 975 -20.71 -34.65 -5.46
N GLY A 976 -20.65 -33.33 -5.24
CA GLY A 976 -20.93 -32.31 -6.25
C GLY A 976 -22.27 -32.47 -6.94
N GLY A 977 -22.26 -32.56 -8.27
CA GLY A 977 -23.47 -32.73 -9.08
C GLY A 977 -23.93 -34.18 -9.29
N SER A 978 -23.17 -35.18 -8.81
CA SER A 978 -23.45 -36.62 -8.98
C SER A 978 -24.35 -37.13 -7.86
N LYS A 979 -25.50 -37.73 -8.20
CA LYS A 979 -26.45 -38.28 -7.22
C LYS A 979 -26.40 -39.79 -7.18
N MET A 980 -26.40 -40.35 -5.97
CA MET A 980 -26.71 -41.75 -5.72
C MET A 980 -28.20 -41.91 -5.48
N GLN A 981 -28.85 -42.77 -6.26
CA GLN A 981 -30.19 -43.25 -5.96
C GLN A 981 -30.07 -44.63 -5.33
N ASN A 982 -30.38 -44.70 -4.04
CA ASN A 982 -30.61 -45.99 -3.38
C ASN A 982 -31.99 -46.49 -3.82
N HIS A 983 -32.07 -47.76 -4.22
CA HIS A 983 -33.34 -48.41 -4.53
C HIS A 983 -34.17 -48.66 -3.28
#